data_AF-A0A1Q3SNG5-F1
#
_entry.id   AF-A0A1Q3SNG5-F1
#
_cell.length_a   1.000
_cell.length_b   1.000
_cell.length_c   1.000
_cell.angle_alpha   90.00
_cell.angle_beta   90.00
_cell.angle_gamma   90.00
#
_symmetry.space_group_name_H-M   'P 1'
#
loop_
_entity.id
_entity.type
_entity.pdbx_description
1 polymer ?
#
loop_
_entity_poly.entity_id
_entity_poly.type
_entity_poly.pdbx_seq_one_letter_code
_entity_poly.pdbx_strand_id
1 'polypeptide(L)'
;MKDFSNSGSKKKKGFSTSRSGSIKNEEFSTFDSKQRIGNELINFIDKLSKLNKKMYKWETVKEKKGIYEDYQVQIDGIQDLLLEYIHTSTTETLFYEQVNNVLFGMIENLIEKIPEIPGDNKILFQEEPYVSFMNDFNQVKSEIYQMAPALEWLPYIDNYDVFKEEREEREKNGEIDIEVKNPRQEVKKLLNEQSRAQLYEGAQEEGKEDTTARKAFALYLEKRMKEVEQIDTKPRPTIKMKDLLLEEGLILYKEAINEERRSRAFRDAVFLKSTQEYDGPKWKKKLILWVGGPSSSGKTYAAKQAVKKMSRNMEIKTDVNDQVIEGENYVVSVDGGIEREVSQMRQLVLQVALSKGYKGIKDLHKNTKLKTKEYVKAAALMQEDLGIVIPETFAESVTKEALNDFLKQNEILYYHKNENMTQAFAEVTCEPNNEKRKAFKIAVWHMGSSRAWLDETKSFTAKDIKINNRKIGCESKIYDWKGFKIGKHASKTARDFIKGINPDGFYIRITNDLMFVNKKNGIWEECGFDDTPELKISRRDFETWQQLFNQDDTTPDLKEWYKSLEDNNGLAPILIEMTRNNSMEIDIDPTTFEQDDLEDNELHLPNDEEQPKKQNTKRKRLLMSEDSQKSSNITIEIIPNTGQSQKKSNNFSNKDKKMKN
;
A
#
# COMPACT_ATOMS: atom_id res chain seq x y z
N MET A 1 33.43 -16.84 -55.20
CA MET A 1 33.56 -18.20 -55.75
C MET A 1 33.08 -19.23 -54.74
N LYS A 2 31.78 -19.56 -54.78
CA LYS A 2 31.22 -20.92 -54.88
C LYS A 2 29.75 -20.83 -54.48
N ASP A 3 28.95 -21.00 -55.52
CA ASP A 3 27.50 -21.05 -55.54
C ASP A 3 26.95 -22.20 -54.71
N PHE A 4 25.77 -22.00 -54.12
CA PHE A 4 24.73 -23.02 -54.11
C PHE A 4 23.35 -22.35 -54.13
N SER A 5 22.75 -22.38 -55.31
CA SER A 5 21.33 -22.23 -55.55
C SER A 5 20.57 -23.45 -55.04
N ASN A 6 19.45 -23.29 -54.34
CA ASN A 6 18.24 -23.97 -54.78
C ASN A 6 16.91 -23.38 -54.27
N SER A 7 16.10 -23.10 -55.29
CA SER A 7 14.65 -22.99 -55.43
C SER A 7 13.73 -23.59 -54.35
N GLY A 8 12.65 -22.85 -54.05
CA GLY A 8 11.50 -23.31 -53.27
C GLY A 8 10.31 -22.37 -53.40
N SER A 9 9.66 -22.38 -54.55
CA SER A 9 8.47 -21.58 -54.88
C SER A 9 7.20 -22.15 -54.22
N LYS A 10 6.54 -21.36 -53.38
CA LYS A 10 5.15 -21.60 -52.96
C LYS A 10 4.26 -20.43 -53.34
N LYS A 11 3.38 -20.69 -54.31
CA LYS A 11 2.23 -19.88 -54.72
C LYS A 11 1.42 -19.46 -53.49
N LYS A 12 1.29 -18.16 -53.23
CA LYS A 12 0.21 -17.60 -52.42
C LYS A 12 -0.81 -16.94 -53.33
N LYS A 13 -2.05 -17.42 -53.21
CA LYS A 13 -3.27 -16.91 -53.85
C LYS A 13 -3.48 -15.45 -53.46
N GLY A 14 -3.87 -14.65 -54.44
CA GLY A 14 -4.35 -13.29 -54.23
C GLY A 14 -5.60 -13.26 -53.36
N PHE A 15 -5.69 -12.23 -52.54
CA PHE A 15 -6.95 -11.67 -52.06
C PHE A 15 -6.90 -10.17 -52.26
N SER A 16 -8.02 -9.67 -52.74
CA SER A 16 -8.24 -8.36 -53.32
C SER A 16 -8.56 -7.29 -52.28
N THR A 17 -8.34 -6.04 -52.71
CA THR A 17 -9.11 -4.81 -52.38
C THR A 17 -9.09 -4.29 -50.94
N SER A 18 -8.15 -3.37 -50.71
CA SER A 18 -8.39 -1.99 -50.24
C SER A 18 -9.73 -1.69 -49.55
N ARG A 19 -9.67 -1.53 -48.22
CA ARG A 19 -10.58 -0.67 -47.45
C ARG A 19 -9.73 0.44 -46.83
N SER A 20 -9.64 1.56 -47.53
CA SER A 20 -9.28 2.85 -46.94
C SER A 20 -10.49 3.36 -46.18
N GLY A 21 -10.50 3.19 -44.86
CA GLY A 21 -11.54 3.65 -43.96
C GLY A 21 -10.91 4.21 -42.69
N SER A 22 -11.27 5.45 -42.36
CA SER A 22 -11.19 6.13 -41.07
C SER A 22 -9.81 6.42 -40.42
N ILE A 23 -8.95 7.17 -41.12
CA ILE A 23 -7.90 7.98 -40.46
C ILE A 23 -8.33 9.46 -40.32
N LYS A 24 -9.35 9.91 -41.07
CA LYS A 24 -9.77 11.33 -41.09
C LYS A 24 -10.59 11.82 -39.89
N ASN A 25 -11.05 10.94 -39.00
CA ASN A 25 -11.89 11.37 -37.86
C ASN A 25 -11.09 11.67 -36.58
N GLU A 26 -9.82 11.25 -36.47
CA GLU A 26 -8.98 11.54 -35.29
C GLU A 26 -8.28 12.92 -35.38
N GLU A 27 -7.98 13.41 -36.59
CA GLU A 27 -7.40 14.76 -36.77
C GLU A 27 -8.41 15.88 -36.49
N PHE A 28 -9.71 15.63 -36.69
CA PHE A 28 -10.75 16.64 -36.43
C PHE A 28 -11.04 16.82 -34.94
N SER A 29 -11.03 15.76 -34.13
CA SER A 29 -11.34 15.88 -32.69
C SER A 29 -10.22 16.52 -31.87
N THR A 30 -8.97 16.35 -32.31
CA THR A 30 -7.78 16.93 -31.66
C THR A 30 -7.57 18.41 -31.98
N PHE A 31 -8.11 18.87 -33.11
CA PHE A 31 -8.12 20.29 -33.46
C PHE A 31 -9.11 21.08 -32.58
N ASP A 32 -10.30 20.51 -32.35
CA ASP A 32 -11.36 21.15 -31.56
C ASP A 32 -10.97 21.35 -30.08
N SER A 33 -10.26 20.40 -29.47
CA SER A 33 -9.79 20.51 -28.07
C SER A 33 -8.69 21.55 -27.91
N LYS A 34 -7.68 21.57 -28.80
CA LYS A 34 -6.64 22.62 -28.83
C LYS A 34 -7.25 24.01 -28.98
N GLN A 35 -8.17 24.16 -29.93
CA GLN A 35 -8.79 25.45 -30.21
C GLN A 35 -9.68 25.91 -29.04
N ARG A 36 -10.42 24.99 -28.42
CA ARG A 36 -11.21 25.29 -27.22
C ARG A 36 -10.33 25.80 -26.08
N ILE A 37 -9.23 25.11 -25.77
CA ILE A 37 -8.34 25.50 -24.68
C ILE A 37 -7.57 26.78 -25.00
N GLY A 38 -7.12 26.92 -26.26
CA GLY A 38 -6.57 28.16 -26.76
C GLY A 38 -7.52 29.33 -26.53
N ASN A 39 -8.81 29.16 -26.82
CA ASN A 39 -9.83 30.18 -26.58
C ASN A 39 -10.06 30.47 -25.08
N GLU A 40 -10.10 29.45 -24.21
CA GLU A 40 -10.22 29.67 -22.76
C GLU A 40 -9.01 30.42 -22.18
N LEU A 41 -7.80 30.08 -22.64
CA LEU A 41 -6.57 30.78 -22.25
C LEU A 41 -6.53 32.22 -22.79
N ILE A 42 -6.97 32.46 -24.02
CA ILE A 42 -7.10 33.81 -24.58
C ILE A 42 -8.10 34.62 -23.74
N ASN A 43 -9.24 34.05 -23.39
CA ASN A 43 -10.24 34.70 -22.53
C ASN A 43 -9.65 35.03 -21.15
N PHE A 44 -8.85 34.13 -20.57
CA PHE A 44 -8.15 34.35 -19.32
C PHE A 44 -7.12 35.49 -19.42
N ILE A 45 -6.32 35.53 -20.50
CA ILE A 45 -5.34 36.59 -20.73
C ILE A 45 -6.03 37.96 -20.95
N ASP A 46 -7.18 37.99 -21.61
CA ASP A 46 -7.97 39.22 -21.74
C ASP A 46 -8.50 39.70 -20.37
N LYS A 47 -8.90 38.78 -19.47
CA LYS A 47 -9.24 39.13 -18.08
C LYS A 47 -8.01 39.71 -17.34
N LEU A 48 -6.82 39.14 -17.51
CA LEU A 48 -5.55 39.68 -16.96
C LEU A 48 -5.27 41.11 -17.45
N SER A 49 -5.37 41.34 -18.76
CA SER A 49 -5.18 42.65 -19.37
C SER A 49 -6.19 43.67 -18.81
N LYS A 50 -7.45 43.28 -18.62
CA LYS A 50 -8.49 44.12 -18.00
C LYS A 50 -8.20 44.43 -16.53
N LEU A 51 -7.71 43.45 -15.76
CA LEU A 51 -7.33 43.65 -14.36
C LEU A 51 -6.15 44.63 -14.26
N ASN A 52 -5.10 44.45 -15.07
CA ASN A 52 -3.96 45.35 -15.12
C ASN A 52 -4.38 46.79 -15.47
N LYS A 53 -5.28 46.96 -16.45
CA LYS A 53 -5.87 48.27 -16.81
C LYS A 53 -6.71 48.88 -15.69
N LYS A 54 -7.41 48.07 -14.88
CA LYS A 54 -8.13 48.56 -13.69
C LYS A 54 -7.16 49.02 -12.61
N MET A 55 -6.10 48.26 -12.35
CA MET A 55 -5.03 48.63 -11.41
C MET A 55 -4.33 49.94 -11.84
N TYR A 56 -4.05 50.09 -13.14
CA TYR A 56 -3.51 51.31 -13.73
C TYR A 56 -4.40 52.54 -13.49
N LYS A 57 -5.72 52.37 -13.43
CA LYS A 57 -6.67 53.45 -13.14
C LYS A 57 -6.80 53.75 -11.65
N TRP A 58 -6.41 52.83 -10.77
CA TRP A 58 -6.58 52.95 -9.32
C TRP A 58 -5.40 53.65 -8.63
N GLU A 59 -4.20 53.60 -9.19
CA GLU A 59 -3.06 54.34 -8.64
C GLU A 59 -2.94 55.74 -9.27
N THR A 60 -3.17 56.77 -8.45
CA THR A 60 -2.92 58.19 -8.76
C THR A 60 -1.42 58.55 -8.70
N VAL A 61 -0.53 57.58 -8.49
CA VAL A 61 0.89 57.80 -8.24
C VAL A 61 1.69 57.64 -9.54
N LYS A 62 2.12 58.75 -10.13
CA LYS A 62 2.97 58.81 -11.33
C LYS A 62 4.23 57.93 -11.25
N GLU A 63 4.73 57.62 -10.05
CA GLU A 63 5.98 56.89 -9.83
C GLU A 63 5.88 55.38 -10.11
N LYS A 64 4.69 54.79 -10.18
CA LYS A 64 4.51 53.36 -10.47
C LYS A 64 4.02 53.06 -11.89
N LYS A 65 3.82 54.10 -12.71
CA LYS A 65 3.40 53.97 -14.11
C LYS A 65 4.30 53.04 -14.93
N GLY A 66 5.62 53.10 -14.72
CA GLY A 66 6.57 52.23 -15.43
C GLY A 66 6.40 50.74 -15.10
N ILE A 67 6.07 50.42 -13.85
CA ILE A 67 5.85 49.03 -13.41
C ILE A 67 4.66 48.42 -14.16
N TYR A 68 3.54 49.15 -14.28
CA TYR A 68 2.36 48.63 -14.99
C TYR A 68 2.51 48.55 -16.50
N GLU A 69 3.31 49.44 -17.10
CA GLU A 69 3.66 49.37 -18.51
C GLU A 69 4.52 48.12 -18.77
N ASP A 70 5.48 47.82 -17.90
CA ASP A 70 6.26 46.58 -17.95
C ASP A 70 5.39 45.33 -17.77
N TYR A 71 4.38 45.37 -16.89
CA TYR A 71 3.39 44.30 -16.76
C TYR A 71 2.56 44.11 -18.02
N GLN A 72 2.10 45.20 -18.64
CA GLN A 72 1.30 45.10 -19.85
C GLN A 72 2.11 44.49 -21.00
N VAL A 73 3.37 44.88 -21.15
CA VAL A 73 4.29 44.29 -22.14
C VAL A 73 4.47 42.79 -21.91
N GLN A 74 4.58 42.36 -20.65
CA GLN A 74 4.66 40.92 -20.32
C GLN A 74 3.36 40.18 -20.62
N ILE A 75 2.20 40.75 -20.31
CA ILE A 75 0.88 40.16 -20.63
C ILE A 75 0.70 40.03 -22.14
N ASP A 76 1.03 41.07 -22.90
CA ASP A 76 0.92 41.07 -24.36
C ASP A 76 1.88 40.01 -24.96
N GLY A 77 3.10 39.89 -24.43
CA GLY A 77 4.04 38.85 -24.83
C GLY A 77 3.57 37.42 -24.53
N ILE A 78 2.90 37.20 -23.39
CA ILE A 78 2.25 35.92 -23.04
C ILE A 78 1.12 35.61 -24.04
N GLN A 79 0.34 36.62 -24.43
CA GLN A 79 -0.75 36.47 -25.40
C GLN A 79 -0.24 36.06 -26.79
N ASP A 80 0.79 36.75 -27.27
CA ASP A 80 1.39 36.48 -28.58
C ASP A 80 2.01 35.08 -28.61
N LEU A 81 2.70 34.68 -27.53
CA LEU A 81 3.30 33.36 -27.39
C LEU A 81 2.24 32.25 -27.35
N LEU A 82 1.13 32.47 -26.66
CA LEU A 82 0.01 31.53 -26.66
C LEU A 82 -0.59 31.37 -28.06
N LEU A 83 -0.82 32.47 -28.78
CA LEU A 83 -1.32 32.44 -30.16
C LEU A 83 -0.35 31.69 -31.08
N GLU A 84 0.95 31.92 -30.91
CA GLU A 84 1.99 31.17 -31.61
C GLU A 84 1.88 29.68 -31.31
N TYR A 85 1.74 29.26 -30.05
CA TYR A 85 1.57 27.85 -29.68
C TYR A 85 0.31 27.24 -30.29
N ILE A 86 -0.84 27.92 -30.23
CA ILE A 86 -2.08 27.45 -30.86
C ILE A 86 -1.86 27.14 -32.36
N HIS A 87 -1.05 27.96 -33.04
CA HIS A 87 -0.81 27.82 -34.48
C HIS A 87 0.35 26.88 -34.85
N THR A 88 1.38 26.78 -34.01
CA THR A 88 2.64 26.08 -34.35
C THR A 88 2.75 24.69 -33.74
N SER A 89 2.02 24.39 -32.66
CA SER A 89 2.10 23.09 -32.01
C SER A 89 1.52 21.98 -32.89
N THR A 90 2.39 21.13 -33.39
CA THR A 90 2.04 20.02 -34.29
C THR A 90 1.19 18.94 -33.62
N THR A 91 1.24 18.81 -32.28
CA THR A 91 0.47 17.83 -31.49
C THR A 91 -0.19 18.48 -30.28
N GLU A 92 -1.25 17.85 -29.75
CA GLU A 92 -1.91 18.31 -28.51
C GLU A 92 -0.92 18.32 -27.35
N THR A 93 -0.17 17.23 -27.20
CA THR A 93 0.85 17.11 -26.16
C THR A 93 1.88 18.23 -26.21
N LEU A 94 2.35 18.61 -27.40
CA LEU A 94 3.31 19.71 -27.53
C LEU A 94 2.70 21.05 -27.16
N PHE A 95 1.46 21.33 -27.59
CA PHE A 95 0.73 22.53 -27.22
C PHE A 95 0.61 22.65 -25.70
N TYR A 96 0.19 21.55 -25.08
CA TYR A 96 0.02 21.41 -23.65
C TYR A 96 1.31 21.56 -22.86
N GLU A 97 2.41 20.95 -23.30
CA GLU A 97 3.72 21.11 -22.68
C GLU A 97 4.20 22.57 -22.76
N GLN A 98 3.99 23.22 -23.90
CA GLN A 98 4.35 24.62 -24.11
C GLN A 98 3.52 25.56 -23.23
N VAL A 99 2.19 25.34 -23.14
CA VAL A 99 1.31 26.08 -22.22
C VAL A 99 1.73 25.85 -20.76
N ASN A 100 1.97 24.59 -20.35
CA ASN A 100 2.23 24.30 -18.94
C ASN A 100 3.62 24.76 -18.48
N ASN A 101 4.66 24.52 -19.28
CA ASN A 101 6.03 24.81 -18.87
C ASN A 101 6.42 26.27 -19.06
N VAL A 102 5.84 26.94 -20.07
CA VAL A 102 6.23 28.31 -20.44
C VAL A 102 5.17 29.29 -19.99
N LEU A 103 3.91 29.09 -20.40
CA LEU A 103 2.85 30.06 -20.14
C LEU A 103 2.50 30.15 -18.64
N PHE A 104 2.26 29.02 -17.96
CA PHE A 104 1.97 29.05 -16.53
C PHE A 104 3.16 29.54 -15.70
N GLY A 105 4.39 29.15 -16.04
CA GLY A 105 5.58 29.67 -15.38
C GLY A 105 5.72 31.20 -15.54
N MET A 106 5.40 31.74 -16.71
CA MET A 106 5.38 33.19 -16.93
C MET A 106 4.27 33.87 -16.14
N ILE A 107 3.07 33.28 -16.08
CA ILE A 107 1.94 33.82 -15.32
C ILE A 107 2.23 33.78 -13.81
N GLU A 108 2.76 32.67 -13.29
CA GLU A 108 3.13 32.53 -11.88
C GLU A 108 4.22 33.53 -11.48
N ASN A 109 5.25 33.71 -12.32
CA ASN A 109 6.29 34.72 -12.11
C ASN A 109 5.74 36.15 -12.18
N LEU A 110 4.77 36.40 -13.08
CA LEU A 110 4.07 37.68 -13.16
C LEU A 110 3.29 37.96 -11.87
N ILE A 111 2.60 36.94 -11.33
CA ILE A 111 1.84 37.01 -10.08
C ILE A 111 2.78 37.26 -8.90
N GLU A 112 3.90 36.56 -8.79
CA GLU A 112 4.89 36.72 -7.71
C GLU A 112 5.51 38.12 -7.66
N LYS A 113 5.63 38.77 -8.83
CA LYS A 113 6.19 40.12 -8.91
C LYS A 113 5.19 41.21 -8.53
N ILE A 114 3.88 40.91 -8.46
CA ILE A 114 2.86 41.89 -8.05
C ILE A 114 3.27 42.37 -6.66
N PRO A 115 3.72 43.64 -6.51
CA PRO A 115 4.46 44.04 -5.33
C PRO A 115 3.61 43.90 -4.07
N GLU A 116 4.17 43.31 -3.02
CA GLU A 116 3.63 43.45 -1.67
C GLU A 116 3.61 44.94 -1.32
N ILE A 117 2.44 45.56 -1.35
CA ILE A 117 2.29 46.98 -1.03
C ILE A 117 2.56 47.14 0.49
N PRO A 118 3.61 47.87 0.91
CA PRO A 118 3.84 48.11 2.33
C PRO A 118 2.86 49.17 2.85
N GLY A 119 2.28 48.94 4.04
CA GLY A 119 1.44 49.91 4.76
C GLY A 119 -0.06 49.60 4.70
N ASP A 120 -0.85 50.41 5.43
CA ASP A 120 -2.29 50.25 5.74
C ASP A 120 -3.25 50.02 4.53
N ASN A 121 -2.72 50.01 3.31
CA ASN A 121 -3.41 49.60 2.08
C ASN A 121 -3.47 48.08 1.86
N LYS A 122 -2.97 47.25 2.79
CA LYS A 122 -3.14 45.77 2.76
C LYS A 122 -4.62 45.36 2.68
N ILE A 123 -5.53 46.22 3.13
CA ILE A 123 -6.99 46.03 3.09
C ILE A 123 -7.55 46.11 1.64
N LEU A 124 -6.91 46.84 0.72
CA LEU A 124 -7.44 47.06 -0.64
C LEU A 124 -7.20 45.90 -1.62
N PHE A 125 -6.25 45.00 -1.34
CA PHE A 125 -6.07 43.75 -2.09
C PHE A 125 -6.74 42.54 -1.41
N GLN A 126 -7.36 42.73 -0.24
CA GLN A 126 -8.26 41.75 0.37
C GLN A 126 -9.68 41.80 -0.23
N GLU A 127 -9.95 42.70 -1.18
CA GLU A 127 -11.22 42.78 -1.88
C GLU A 127 -11.29 41.81 -3.07
N GLU A 128 -12.52 41.44 -3.43
CA GLU A 128 -12.93 40.44 -4.41
C GLU A 128 -12.10 40.28 -5.70
N PRO A 129 -11.48 41.30 -6.32
CA PRO A 129 -10.83 41.14 -7.63
C PRO A 129 -9.63 40.18 -7.66
N TYR A 130 -8.75 40.19 -6.66
CA TYR A 130 -7.57 39.30 -6.64
C TYR A 130 -7.97 37.86 -6.30
N VAL A 131 -8.86 37.68 -5.32
CA VAL A 131 -9.40 36.36 -4.96
C VAL A 131 -10.20 35.76 -6.12
N SER A 132 -11.07 36.55 -6.76
CA SER A 132 -11.79 36.15 -7.97
C SER A 132 -10.83 35.82 -9.12
N PHE A 133 -9.73 36.55 -9.25
CA PHE A 133 -8.71 36.28 -10.26
C PHE A 133 -8.00 34.95 -10.02
N MET A 134 -7.53 34.69 -8.78
CA MET A 134 -6.89 33.42 -8.44
C MET A 134 -7.86 32.26 -8.58
N ASN A 135 -9.15 32.46 -8.27
CA ASN A 135 -10.18 31.46 -8.52
C ASN A 135 -10.36 31.18 -10.02
N ASP A 136 -10.44 32.20 -10.86
CA ASP A 136 -10.52 32.06 -12.32
C ASP A 136 -9.27 31.37 -12.89
N PHE A 137 -8.07 31.74 -12.43
CA PHE A 137 -6.82 31.11 -12.85
C PHE A 137 -6.76 29.64 -12.47
N ASN A 138 -7.07 29.33 -11.20
CA ASN A 138 -7.13 27.96 -10.70
C ASN A 138 -8.22 27.15 -11.41
N GLN A 139 -9.33 27.78 -11.77
CA GLN A 139 -10.39 27.15 -12.57
C GLN A 139 -9.89 26.81 -13.97
N VAL A 140 -9.30 27.76 -14.71
CA VAL A 140 -8.76 27.52 -16.06
C VAL A 140 -7.64 26.47 -16.02
N LYS A 141 -6.75 26.54 -15.03
CA LYS A 141 -5.71 25.53 -14.77
C LYS A 141 -6.34 24.15 -14.51
N SER A 142 -7.40 24.09 -13.69
CA SER A 142 -8.15 22.85 -13.44
C SER A 142 -8.85 22.32 -14.69
N GLU A 143 -9.45 23.18 -15.52
CA GLU A 143 -10.11 22.79 -16.76
C GLU A 143 -9.10 22.22 -17.78
N ILE A 144 -7.92 22.85 -17.90
CA ILE A 144 -6.83 22.34 -18.74
C ILE A 144 -6.34 20.99 -18.23
N TYR A 145 -6.15 20.83 -16.92
CA TYR A 145 -5.75 19.54 -16.34
C TYR A 145 -6.83 18.47 -16.44
N GLN A 146 -8.11 18.83 -16.44
CA GLN A 146 -9.19 17.88 -16.77
C GLN A 146 -9.12 17.40 -18.22
N MET A 147 -8.62 18.24 -19.15
CA MET A 147 -8.48 17.89 -20.57
C MET A 147 -7.17 17.16 -20.87
N ALA A 148 -6.09 17.45 -20.15
CA ALA A 148 -4.77 16.82 -20.26
C ALA A 148 -4.16 16.44 -18.89
N PRO A 149 -4.71 15.41 -18.21
CA PRO A 149 -4.27 15.02 -16.86
C PRO A 149 -2.78 14.69 -16.72
N ALA A 150 -2.11 14.21 -17.78
CA ALA A 150 -0.68 13.91 -17.67
C ALA A 150 0.15 15.16 -17.41
N LEU A 151 -0.26 16.34 -17.87
CA LEU A 151 0.46 17.60 -17.59
C LEU A 151 0.54 17.91 -16.10
N GLU A 152 -0.49 17.52 -15.34
CA GLU A 152 -0.46 17.65 -13.89
C GLU A 152 0.48 16.60 -13.28
N TRP A 153 0.63 15.42 -13.88
CA TRP A 153 1.46 14.34 -13.33
C TRP A 153 2.95 14.53 -13.60
N LEU A 154 3.32 14.97 -14.81
CA LEU A 154 4.71 15.03 -15.28
C LEU A 154 5.65 15.84 -14.36
N PRO A 155 5.27 17.02 -13.84
CA PRO A 155 6.13 17.81 -12.95
C PRO A 155 6.46 17.13 -11.61
N TYR A 156 5.63 16.18 -11.18
CA TYR A 156 5.83 15.47 -9.92
C TYR A 156 6.46 14.08 -10.09
N ILE A 157 6.74 13.65 -11.32
CA ILE A 157 7.51 12.42 -11.53
C ILE A 157 8.87 12.63 -10.87
N ASP A 158 9.26 11.67 -10.02
CA ASP A 158 10.46 11.73 -9.18
C ASP A 158 10.41 12.70 -7.99
N ASN A 159 9.35 13.51 -7.88
CA ASN A 159 9.08 14.33 -6.71
C ASN A 159 8.18 13.57 -5.73
N TYR A 160 8.79 12.82 -4.80
CA TYR A 160 8.09 12.03 -3.80
C TYR A 160 7.78 12.87 -2.55
N ASP A 161 6.51 13.19 -2.37
CA ASP A 161 6.05 13.92 -1.19
C ASP A 161 5.85 12.99 0.02
N VAL A 162 6.95 12.59 0.66
CA VAL A 162 6.92 11.68 1.82
C VAL A 162 6.25 12.28 3.05
N PHE A 163 6.35 13.59 3.24
CA PHE A 163 5.87 14.29 4.43
C PHE A 163 4.44 14.84 4.29
N LYS A 164 3.76 14.62 3.16
CA LYS A 164 2.41 15.16 2.93
C LYS A 164 1.44 14.90 4.07
N GLU A 165 1.39 13.66 4.55
CA GLU A 165 0.46 13.25 5.61
C GLU A 165 0.77 13.92 6.95
N GLU A 166 2.07 14.02 7.29
CA GLU A 166 2.53 14.75 8.48
C GLU A 166 2.16 16.23 8.38
N ARG A 167 2.31 16.84 7.19
CA ARG A 167 1.92 18.23 6.97
C ARG A 167 0.42 18.44 7.10
N GLU A 168 -0.39 17.62 6.42
CA GLU A 168 -1.86 17.68 6.50
C GLU A 168 -2.38 17.47 7.94
N GLU A 169 -1.72 16.64 8.75
CA GLU A 169 -2.08 16.42 10.15
C GLU A 169 -1.75 17.63 11.04
N ARG A 170 -0.55 18.20 10.88
CA ARG A 170 -0.12 19.41 11.59
C ARG A 170 -0.97 20.63 11.21
N GLU A 171 -1.31 20.80 9.93
CA GLU A 171 -2.22 21.84 9.45
C GLU A 171 -3.60 21.73 10.13
N LYS A 172 -4.14 20.51 10.24
CA LYS A 172 -5.41 20.26 10.95
C LYS A 172 -5.33 20.59 12.43
N ASN A 173 -4.15 20.43 13.03
CA ASN A 173 -3.89 20.80 14.42
C ASN A 173 -3.58 22.30 14.60
N GLY A 174 -3.64 23.09 13.52
CA GLY A 174 -3.46 24.55 13.55
C GLY A 174 -2.01 25.02 13.43
N GLU A 175 -1.07 24.17 13.01
CA GLU A 175 0.30 24.58 12.68
C GLU A 175 0.34 25.20 11.28
N ILE A 176 0.79 26.47 11.17
CA ILE A 176 0.67 27.27 9.94
C ILE A 176 2.01 27.33 9.15
N ASP A 177 3.14 27.03 9.78
CA ASP A 177 4.49 27.10 9.18
C ASP A 177 5.21 25.74 9.24
N ILE A 178 4.83 24.82 8.36
CA ILE A 178 5.43 23.49 8.34
C ILE A 178 6.56 23.46 7.31
N GLU A 179 7.79 23.38 7.81
CA GLU A 179 8.99 23.28 6.98
C GLU A 179 8.88 22.12 5.98
N VAL A 180 9.06 22.43 4.70
CA VAL A 180 9.13 21.42 3.64
C VAL A 180 10.50 20.73 3.73
N LYS A 181 10.54 19.62 4.47
CA LYS A 181 11.75 18.79 4.62
C LYS A 181 12.15 18.21 3.26
N ASN A 182 13.43 18.38 2.90
CA ASN A 182 14.00 17.77 1.71
C ASN A 182 14.32 16.28 1.99
N PRO A 183 13.70 15.32 1.28
CA PRO A 183 13.90 13.88 1.55
C PRO A 183 15.37 13.46 1.55
N ARG A 184 16.17 13.95 0.60
CA ARG A 184 17.60 13.61 0.50
C ARG A 184 18.37 14.06 1.74
N GLN A 185 18.05 15.24 2.27
CA GLN A 185 18.70 15.77 3.46
C GLN A 185 18.32 14.97 4.70
N GLU A 186 17.05 14.57 4.83
CA GLU A 186 16.60 13.70 5.93
C GLU A 186 17.30 12.32 5.89
N VAL A 187 17.45 11.73 4.70
CA VAL A 187 18.25 10.50 4.56
C VAL A 187 19.70 10.70 4.97
N LYS A 188 20.31 11.85 4.63
CA LYS A 188 21.68 12.19 5.04
C LYS A 188 21.85 12.36 6.54
N LYS A 189 20.81 12.78 7.26
CA LYS A 189 20.79 12.86 8.73
C LYS A 189 20.77 11.48 9.38
N LEU A 190 20.03 10.53 8.78
CA LEU A 190 19.82 9.20 9.33
C LEU A 190 20.88 8.16 8.93
N LEU A 191 21.51 8.31 7.77
CA LEU A 191 22.47 7.36 7.22
C LEU A 191 23.83 8.01 7.01
N ASN A 192 24.90 7.34 7.47
CA ASN A 192 26.28 7.69 7.12
C ASN A 192 26.58 7.40 5.63
N GLU A 193 27.76 7.79 5.17
CA GLU A 193 28.14 7.66 3.75
C GLU A 193 28.13 6.20 3.24
N GLN A 194 28.67 5.26 4.02
CA GLN A 194 28.71 3.84 3.66
C GLN A 194 27.31 3.23 3.58
N SER A 195 26.43 3.58 4.52
CA SER A 195 25.04 3.11 4.54
C SER A 195 24.24 3.68 3.38
N ARG A 196 24.46 4.96 3.03
CA ARG A 196 23.87 5.55 1.82
C ARG A 196 24.39 4.89 0.54
N ALA A 197 25.66 4.49 0.48
CA ALA A 197 26.18 3.75 -0.66
C ALA A 197 25.45 2.41 -0.86
N GLN A 198 25.10 1.71 0.23
CA GLN A 198 24.25 0.52 0.18
C GLN A 198 22.83 0.85 -0.31
N LEU A 199 22.24 1.95 0.19
CA LEU A 199 20.91 2.39 -0.25
C LEU A 199 20.89 2.69 -1.76
N TYR A 200 21.96 3.26 -2.31
CA TYR A 200 22.04 3.69 -3.71
C TYR A 200 22.75 2.70 -4.64
N GLU A 201 23.00 1.46 -4.20
CA GLU A 201 23.66 0.46 -5.03
C GLU A 201 22.88 0.19 -6.33
N GLY A 202 23.51 0.42 -7.48
CA GLY A 202 22.88 0.26 -8.79
C GLY A 202 21.79 1.29 -9.12
N ALA A 203 21.65 2.35 -8.31
CA ALA A 203 20.85 3.52 -8.65
C ALA A 203 21.60 4.43 -9.64
N GLN A 204 20.86 5.26 -10.37
CA GLN A 204 21.46 6.30 -11.21
C GLN A 204 22.16 7.35 -10.33
N GLU A 205 23.11 8.07 -10.90
CA GLU A 205 23.76 9.19 -10.21
C GLU A 205 22.79 10.36 -10.03
N GLU A 206 22.98 11.09 -8.94
CA GLU A 206 22.19 12.29 -8.65
C GLU A 206 22.32 13.31 -9.78
N GLY A 207 21.19 13.89 -10.20
CA GLY A 207 21.13 14.80 -11.34
C GLY A 207 21.25 14.14 -12.73
N LYS A 208 21.45 12.82 -12.78
CA LYS A 208 21.45 12.02 -14.02
C LYS A 208 20.32 10.98 -14.04
N GLU A 209 19.31 11.17 -13.20
CA GLU A 209 18.14 10.29 -13.12
C GLU A 209 17.32 10.43 -14.40
N ASP A 210 17.11 9.31 -15.09
CA ASP A 210 16.26 9.27 -16.28
C ASP A 210 14.79 9.27 -15.82
N THR A 211 13.99 10.09 -16.49
CA THR A 211 12.53 10.15 -16.27
C THR A 211 11.74 9.78 -17.53
N THR A 212 12.44 9.40 -18.61
CA THR A 212 11.87 9.28 -19.96
C THR A 212 10.80 8.20 -20.02
N ALA A 213 11.06 7.00 -19.49
CA ALA A 213 10.10 5.90 -19.52
C ALA A 213 8.90 6.18 -18.61
N ARG A 214 9.12 6.78 -17.42
CA ARG A 214 8.01 7.18 -16.53
C ARG A 214 7.12 8.24 -17.17
N LYS A 215 7.71 9.26 -17.80
CA LYS A 215 6.98 10.33 -18.51
C LYS A 215 6.21 9.78 -19.71
N ALA A 216 6.87 8.95 -20.53
CA ALA A 216 6.24 8.29 -21.66
C ALA A 216 5.06 7.40 -21.24
N PHE A 217 5.21 6.64 -20.14
CA PHE A 217 4.13 5.82 -19.61
C PHE A 217 2.97 6.67 -19.06
N ALA A 218 3.25 7.78 -18.36
CA ALA A 218 2.21 8.69 -17.88
C ALA A 218 1.38 9.28 -19.03
N LEU A 219 2.03 9.74 -20.09
CA LEU A 219 1.38 10.23 -21.32
C LEU A 219 0.57 9.13 -22.02
N TYR A 220 1.14 7.92 -22.14
CA TYR A 220 0.43 6.76 -22.68
C TYR A 220 -0.85 6.47 -21.89
N LEU A 221 -0.74 6.50 -20.57
CA LEU A 221 -1.83 6.13 -19.67
C LEU A 221 -2.98 7.15 -19.73
N GLU A 222 -2.69 8.45 -19.90
CA GLU A 222 -3.71 9.46 -20.15
C GLU A 222 -4.49 9.18 -21.42
N LYS A 223 -3.79 8.91 -22.53
CA LYS A 223 -4.43 8.52 -23.80
C LYS A 223 -5.31 7.28 -23.59
N ARG A 224 -4.76 6.26 -22.93
CA ARG A 224 -5.48 5.01 -22.66
C ARG A 224 -6.72 5.23 -21.80
N MET A 225 -6.66 6.14 -20.84
CA MET A 225 -7.81 6.53 -20.02
C MET A 225 -8.94 7.12 -20.87
N LYS A 226 -8.67 7.79 -21.99
CA LYS A 226 -9.73 8.27 -22.90
C LYS A 226 -10.36 7.14 -23.71
N GLU A 227 -9.59 6.09 -24.03
CA GLU A 227 -10.01 4.97 -24.87
C GLU A 227 -10.71 3.83 -24.14
N VAL A 228 -10.37 3.58 -22.86
CA VAL A 228 -10.96 2.49 -22.08
C VAL A 228 -12.38 2.84 -21.70
N GLU A 229 -13.33 1.98 -22.06
CA GLU A 229 -14.73 2.10 -21.66
C GLU A 229 -14.87 2.07 -20.14
N GLN A 230 -15.74 2.93 -19.62
CA GLN A 230 -16.10 2.88 -18.21
C GLN A 230 -17.07 1.73 -17.97
N ILE A 231 -16.76 0.89 -16.98
CA ILE A 231 -17.67 -0.16 -16.54
C ILE A 231 -18.53 0.36 -15.39
N ASP A 232 -19.85 0.19 -15.51
CA ASP A 232 -20.82 0.52 -14.48
C ASP A 232 -21.60 -0.74 -14.04
N THR A 233 -20.88 -1.70 -13.47
CA THR A 233 -21.47 -2.95 -12.96
C THR A 233 -21.14 -3.12 -11.49
N LYS A 234 -22.09 -3.68 -10.73
CA LYS A 234 -21.90 -4.13 -9.36
C LYS A 234 -22.22 -5.62 -9.25
N PRO A 235 -21.36 -6.46 -8.64
CA PRO A 235 -20.03 -6.12 -8.11
C PRO A 235 -19.05 -5.72 -9.22
N ARG A 236 -18.06 -4.88 -8.87
CA ARG A 236 -17.05 -4.41 -9.84
C ARG A 236 -16.10 -5.55 -10.21
N PRO A 237 -15.80 -5.74 -11.50
CA PRO A 237 -14.85 -6.76 -11.93
C PRO A 237 -13.41 -6.34 -11.61
N THR A 238 -12.49 -7.31 -11.67
CA THR A 238 -11.05 -7.04 -11.76
C THR A 238 -10.62 -7.05 -13.22
N ILE A 239 -9.52 -6.36 -13.55
CA ILE A 239 -8.91 -6.37 -14.89
C ILE A 239 -7.48 -6.91 -14.85
N LYS A 240 -6.96 -7.43 -15.96
CA LYS A 240 -5.52 -7.75 -16.09
C LYS A 240 -4.78 -6.57 -16.70
N MET A 241 -3.51 -6.39 -16.34
CA MET A 241 -2.63 -5.34 -16.87
C MET A 241 -2.63 -5.27 -18.40
N LYS A 242 -2.53 -6.43 -19.07
CA LYS A 242 -2.53 -6.50 -20.54
C LYS A 242 -3.87 -6.10 -21.16
N ASP A 243 -4.99 -6.37 -20.49
CA ASP A 243 -6.31 -6.01 -21.00
C ASP A 243 -6.56 -4.50 -20.81
N LEU A 244 -6.04 -3.93 -19.73
CA LEU A 244 -6.10 -2.48 -19.47
C LEU A 244 -5.17 -1.69 -20.38
N LEU A 245 -3.90 -2.09 -20.48
CA LEU A 245 -2.82 -1.32 -21.11
C LEU A 245 -2.45 -1.79 -22.53
N LEU A 246 -3.03 -2.87 -23.04
CA LEU A 246 -2.53 -3.55 -24.24
C LEU A 246 -1.07 -4.03 -24.07
N GLU A 247 -0.49 -4.59 -25.13
CA GLU A 247 0.89 -5.11 -25.08
C GLU A 247 1.91 -3.98 -24.96
N GLU A 248 1.74 -2.92 -25.76
CA GLU A 248 2.66 -1.77 -25.79
C GLU A 248 2.70 -1.04 -24.45
N GLY A 249 1.54 -0.72 -23.86
CA GLY A 249 1.47 -0.06 -22.56
C GLY A 249 2.04 -0.92 -21.43
N LEU A 250 1.92 -2.24 -21.52
CA LEU A 250 2.54 -3.15 -20.54
C LEU A 250 4.08 -3.16 -20.65
N ILE A 251 4.63 -3.00 -21.86
CA ILE A 251 6.08 -2.86 -22.06
C ILE A 251 6.55 -1.54 -21.43
N LEU A 252 5.89 -0.42 -21.79
CA LEU A 252 6.19 0.90 -21.23
C LEU A 252 6.09 0.92 -19.70
N TYR A 253 5.06 0.28 -19.12
CA TYR A 253 4.94 0.16 -17.67
C TYR A 253 6.14 -0.54 -17.03
N LYS A 254 6.60 -1.64 -17.62
CA LYS A 254 7.75 -2.39 -17.09
C LYS A 254 9.05 -1.59 -17.19
N GLU A 255 9.20 -0.80 -18.25
CA GLU A 255 10.31 0.13 -18.41
C GLU A 255 10.27 1.24 -17.36
N ALA A 256 9.09 1.86 -17.16
CA ALA A 256 8.86 2.88 -16.15
C ALA A 256 9.14 2.38 -14.72
N ILE A 257 8.72 1.15 -14.38
CA ILE A 257 9.05 0.52 -13.07
C ILE A 257 10.54 0.23 -12.93
N ASN A 258 11.20 -0.15 -14.03
CA ASN A 258 12.63 -0.45 -14.06
C ASN A 258 13.49 0.82 -13.94
N GLU A 259 13.00 1.95 -14.45
CA GLU A 259 13.54 3.28 -14.22
C GLU A 259 13.31 3.71 -12.76
N GLU A 260 12.07 3.65 -12.27
CA GLU A 260 11.69 4.06 -10.90
C GLU A 260 12.54 3.36 -9.82
N ARG A 261 12.71 2.04 -9.90
CA ARG A 261 13.51 1.30 -8.90
C ARG A 261 15.00 1.66 -8.87
N ARG A 262 15.50 2.34 -9.91
CA ARG A 262 16.87 2.87 -9.99
C ARG A 262 16.95 4.36 -9.68
N SER A 263 15.83 5.03 -9.46
CA SER A 263 15.80 6.40 -8.92
C SER A 263 16.22 6.37 -7.45
N ARG A 264 17.19 7.20 -7.12
CA ARG A 264 17.56 7.51 -5.74
C ARG A 264 16.45 8.27 -5.03
N ALA A 265 15.69 9.14 -5.71
CA ALA A 265 14.55 9.83 -5.10
C ALA A 265 13.48 8.84 -4.63
N PHE A 266 13.20 7.81 -5.44
CA PHE A 266 12.32 6.72 -5.03
C PHE A 266 12.87 5.96 -3.83
N ARG A 267 14.17 5.63 -3.81
CA ARG A 267 14.80 4.91 -2.70
C ARG A 267 14.81 5.71 -1.40
N ASP A 268 15.07 7.01 -1.48
CA ASP A 268 14.95 7.93 -0.34
C ASP A 268 13.52 7.92 0.21
N ALA A 269 12.54 8.00 -0.70
CA ALA A 269 11.15 8.01 -0.31
C ALA A 269 10.70 6.72 0.38
N VAL A 270 11.13 5.57 -0.14
CA VAL A 270 10.89 4.26 0.49
C VAL A 270 11.60 4.18 1.84
N PHE A 271 12.86 4.57 1.93
CA PHE A 271 13.62 4.54 3.19
C PHE A 271 12.95 5.39 4.29
N LEU A 272 12.57 6.62 3.96
CA LEU A 272 11.93 7.53 4.91
C LEU A 272 10.55 7.02 5.34
N LYS A 273 9.73 6.55 4.40
CA LYS A 273 8.41 5.96 4.73
C LYS A 273 8.54 4.67 5.54
N SER A 274 9.66 3.95 5.38
CA SER A 274 10.02 2.79 6.19
C SER A 274 10.53 3.14 7.59
N THR A 275 10.97 4.38 7.83
CA THR A 275 11.58 4.77 9.11
C THR A 275 10.51 5.27 10.07
N GLN A 276 10.57 4.77 11.31
CA GLN A 276 9.73 5.21 12.41
C GLN A 276 10.60 5.63 13.58
N GLU A 277 10.15 6.66 14.28
CA GLU A 277 10.79 7.20 15.47
C GLU A 277 10.13 6.63 16.73
N TYR A 278 10.95 6.35 17.74
CA TYR A 278 10.52 5.86 19.04
C TYR A 278 11.23 6.65 20.14
N ASP A 279 10.44 7.32 20.98
CA ASP A 279 10.94 8.08 22.12
C ASP A 279 11.59 7.19 23.19
N GLY A 280 12.51 7.81 23.93
CA GLY A 280 13.15 7.24 25.12
C GLY A 280 14.68 7.18 25.01
N PRO A 281 15.37 6.59 25.98
CA PRO A 281 16.82 6.50 25.98
C PRO A 281 17.37 5.72 24.78
N LYS A 282 18.55 6.11 24.29
CA LYS A 282 19.21 5.41 23.18
C LYS A 282 19.53 3.97 23.54
N TRP A 283 19.20 3.02 22.66
CA TRP A 283 19.55 1.63 22.88
C TRP A 283 21.05 1.41 22.69
N LYS A 284 21.63 0.61 23.59
CA LYS A 284 23.05 0.21 23.51
C LYS A 284 23.31 -0.69 22.32
N LYS A 285 22.33 -1.51 21.95
CA LYS A 285 22.38 -2.46 20.83
C LYS A 285 21.27 -2.18 19.84
N LYS A 286 21.54 -2.44 18.57
CA LYS A 286 20.55 -2.35 17.50
C LYS A 286 19.48 -3.43 17.69
N LEU A 287 18.20 -3.06 17.64
CA LEU A 287 17.10 -4.02 17.62
C LEU A 287 16.97 -4.66 16.23
N ILE A 288 16.92 -5.99 16.17
CA ILE A 288 16.48 -6.75 14.99
C ILE A 288 15.22 -7.52 15.37
N LEU A 289 14.06 -7.01 14.97
CA LEU A 289 12.76 -7.61 15.24
C LEU A 289 12.21 -8.34 14.01
N TRP A 290 12.12 -9.65 14.10
CA TRP A 290 11.38 -10.46 13.14
C TRP A 290 9.90 -10.47 13.50
N VAL A 291 9.01 -10.28 12.52
CA VAL A 291 7.57 -10.32 12.75
C VAL A 291 6.94 -11.37 11.85
N GLY A 292 6.62 -12.51 12.44
CA GLY A 292 5.92 -13.64 11.81
C GLY A 292 4.40 -13.49 11.82
N GLY A 293 3.76 -14.24 10.94
CA GLY A 293 2.31 -14.41 10.86
C GLY A 293 1.81 -14.47 9.41
N PRO A 294 0.56 -14.93 9.20
CA PRO A 294 -0.07 -14.95 7.88
C PRO A 294 -0.01 -13.60 7.15
N SER A 295 -0.04 -13.61 5.81
CA SER A 295 -0.25 -12.38 5.07
C SER A 295 -1.55 -11.72 5.53
N SER A 296 -1.56 -10.38 5.66
CA SER A 296 -2.74 -9.63 6.10
C SER A 296 -3.21 -9.94 7.53
N SER A 297 -2.35 -10.49 8.40
CA SER A 297 -2.65 -10.68 9.83
C SER A 297 -2.48 -9.43 10.71
N GLY A 298 -2.03 -8.31 10.15
CA GLY A 298 -1.76 -7.09 10.92
C GLY A 298 -0.32 -6.94 11.40
N LYS A 299 0.64 -7.63 10.76
CA LYS A 299 2.07 -7.57 11.11
C LYS A 299 2.64 -6.16 11.24
N THR A 300 2.27 -5.22 10.37
CA THR A 300 2.76 -3.83 10.44
C THR A 300 2.32 -3.15 11.74
N TYR A 301 1.07 -3.37 12.17
CA TYR A 301 0.56 -2.85 13.43
C TYR A 301 1.20 -3.56 14.64
N ALA A 302 1.31 -4.88 14.55
CA ALA A 302 1.96 -5.72 15.55
C ALA A 302 3.44 -5.33 15.77
N ALA A 303 4.17 -5.03 14.70
CA ALA A 303 5.55 -4.59 14.75
C ALA A 303 5.72 -3.33 15.62
N LYS A 304 4.88 -2.30 15.39
CA LYS A 304 4.94 -1.05 16.17
C LYS A 304 4.80 -1.30 17.67
N GLN A 305 3.91 -2.21 18.03
CA GLN A 305 3.63 -2.52 19.43
C GLN A 305 4.71 -3.42 20.05
N ALA A 306 5.22 -4.37 19.27
CA ALA A 306 6.37 -5.18 19.66
C ALA A 306 7.61 -4.32 19.90
N VAL A 307 7.90 -3.34 19.04
CA VAL A 307 9.00 -2.38 19.28
C VAL A 307 8.77 -1.62 20.57
N LYS A 308 7.59 -1.00 20.78
CA LYS A 308 7.27 -0.29 22.04
C LYS A 308 7.45 -1.15 23.29
N LYS A 309 7.05 -2.43 23.23
CA LYS A 309 7.23 -3.38 24.33
C LYS A 309 8.71 -3.73 24.52
N MET A 310 9.45 -3.91 23.42
CA MET A 310 10.89 -4.17 23.43
C MET A 310 11.70 -3.01 23.98
N SER A 311 11.37 -1.76 23.62
CA SER A 311 12.10 -0.57 24.06
C SER A 311 12.27 -0.50 25.59
N ARG A 312 11.28 -1.00 26.34
CA ARG A 312 11.31 -1.07 27.82
C ARG A 312 12.25 -2.13 28.39
N ASN A 313 12.68 -3.08 27.57
CA ASN A 313 13.51 -4.22 27.93
C ASN A 313 14.90 -4.18 27.27
N MET A 314 15.15 -3.20 26.39
CA MET A 314 16.44 -3.01 25.73
C MET A 314 17.46 -2.45 26.71
N GLU A 315 18.72 -2.88 26.57
CA GLU A 315 19.83 -2.21 27.27
C GLU A 315 19.98 -0.77 26.76
N ILE A 316 20.20 0.15 27.68
CA ILE A 316 20.31 1.59 27.41
C ILE A 316 21.79 1.98 27.32
N LYS A 317 22.11 2.92 26.41
CA LYS A 317 23.45 3.46 26.21
C LYS A 317 23.75 4.48 27.32
N THR A 318 24.91 4.34 27.95
CA THR A 318 25.43 5.30 28.92
C THR A 318 26.70 5.98 28.38
N ASP A 319 26.98 7.19 28.87
CA ASP A 319 28.21 7.92 28.57
C ASP A 319 29.40 7.44 29.45
N VAL A 320 30.55 8.11 29.35
CA VAL A 320 31.75 7.80 30.14
C VAL A 320 31.60 8.00 31.65
N ASN A 321 30.52 8.67 32.08
CA ASN A 321 30.20 8.93 33.49
C ASN A 321 28.98 8.11 33.96
N ASP A 322 28.62 7.04 33.23
CA ASP A 322 27.45 6.20 33.48
C ASP A 322 26.10 6.95 33.44
N GLN A 323 26.03 8.10 32.76
CA GLN A 323 24.79 8.83 32.55
C GLN A 323 24.05 8.32 31.33
N VAL A 324 22.72 8.23 31.44
CA VAL A 324 21.84 7.78 30.35
C VAL A 324 21.91 8.76 29.18
N ILE A 325 22.19 8.24 27.98
CA ILE A 325 22.14 9.03 26.75
C ILE A 325 20.69 9.07 26.25
N GLU A 326 20.07 10.24 26.36
CA GLU A 326 18.76 10.50 25.80
C GLU A 326 18.81 10.74 24.29
N GLY A 327 17.72 10.38 23.60
CA GLY A 327 17.52 10.71 22.19
C GLY A 327 16.74 9.66 21.41
N GLU A 328 16.25 10.04 20.24
CA GLU A 328 15.29 9.27 19.46
C GLU A 328 15.84 7.92 18.95
N ASN A 329 15.09 6.84 19.09
CA ASN A 329 15.45 5.55 18.50
C ASN A 329 14.74 5.38 17.16
N TYR A 330 15.51 5.32 16.07
CA TYR A 330 14.96 5.09 14.74
C TYR A 330 14.91 3.61 14.42
N VAL A 331 13.81 3.18 13.80
CA VAL A 331 13.58 1.79 13.39
C VAL A 331 13.04 1.75 11.97
N VAL A 332 13.70 0.97 11.10
CA VAL A 332 13.31 0.79 9.70
C VAL A 332 12.51 -0.48 9.52
N SER A 333 11.32 -0.36 8.91
CA SER A 333 10.50 -1.50 8.49
C SER A 333 10.86 -1.95 7.08
N VAL A 334 11.35 -3.18 6.95
CA VAL A 334 11.69 -3.82 5.68
C VAL A 334 10.45 -4.51 5.09
N ASP A 335 9.43 -3.71 4.76
CA ASP A 335 8.14 -4.20 4.22
C ASP A 335 8.01 -3.89 2.72
N GLY A 336 7.79 -4.93 1.92
CA GLY A 336 7.49 -4.78 0.49
C GLY A 336 6.14 -4.12 0.19
N GLY A 337 5.28 -3.89 1.19
CA GLY A 337 4.11 -3.04 1.09
C GLY A 337 4.46 -1.56 0.89
N ILE A 338 5.52 -1.08 1.55
CA ILE A 338 5.91 0.33 1.54
C ILE A 338 6.39 0.75 0.15
N GLU A 339 7.26 -0.05 -0.50
CA GLU A 339 7.67 0.25 -1.88
C GLU A 339 6.50 0.28 -2.87
N ARG A 340 5.46 -0.54 -2.65
CA ARG A 340 4.24 -0.52 -3.47
C ARG A 340 3.42 0.74 -3.25
N GLU A 341 3.28 1.18 -1.99
CA GLU A 341 2.58 2.41 -1.63
C GLU A 341 3.28 3.65 -2.20
N VAL A 342 4.61 3.68 -2.15
CA VAL A 342 5.42 4.83 -2.60
C VAL A 342 5.53 4.91 -4.13
N SER A 343 5.49 3.78 -4.86
CA SER A 343 5.67 3.74 -6.32
C SER A 343 4.60 4.55 -7.09
N GLN A 344 5.02 5.63 -7.73
CA GLN A 344 4.14 6.53 -8.48
C GLN A 344 3.50 5.80 -9.67
N MET A 345 4.29 5.03 -10.41
CA MET A 345 3.83 4.35 -11.63
C MET A 345 2.83 3.26 -11.32
N ARG A 346 3.08 2.49 -10.25
CA ARG A 346 2.15 1.46 -9.77
C ARG A 346 0.83 2.09 -9.32
N GLN A 347 0.88 3.18 -8.55
CA GLN A 347 -0.33 3.84 -8.07
C GLN A 347 -1.10 4.48 -9.22
N LEU A 348 -0.43 5.08 -10.21
CA LEU A 348 -1.08 5.74 -11.33
C LEU A 348 -1.90 4.75 -12.19
N VAL A 349 -1.31 3.61 -12.57
CA VAL A 349 -2.04 2.58 -13.34
C VAL A 349 -3.22 2.00 -12.55
N LEU A 350 -3.06 1.82 -11.24
CA LEU A 350 -4.13 1.35 -10.38
C LEU A 350 -5.29 2.36 -10.35
N GLN A 351 -5.00 3.63 -10.11
CA GLN A 351 -6.01 4.69 -10.09
C GLN A 351 -6.79 4.78 -11.41
N VAL A 352 -6.12 4.59 -12.55
CA VAL A 352 -6.81 4.54 -13.85
C VAL A 352 -7.78 3.35 -13.93
N ALA A 353 -7.38 2.16 -13.49
CA ALA A 353 -8.30 1.03 -13.43
C ALA A 353 -9.52 1.33 -12.53
N LEU A 354 -9.29 1.92 -11.36
CA LEU A 354 -10.37 2.28 -10.43
C LEU A 354 -11.33 3.31 -11.05
N SER A 355 -10.79 4.34 -11.71
CA SER A 355 -11.59 5.37 -12.40
C SER A 355 -12.47 4.81 -13.53
N LYS A 356 -12.12 3.62 -14.05
CA LYS A 356 -12.85 2.90 -15.09
C LYS A 356 -13.85 1.87 -14.55
N GLY A 357 -14.09 1.89 -13.24
CA GLY A 357 -15.09 1.04 -12.61
C GLY A 357 -14.61 -0.37 -12.27
N TYR A 358 -13.31 -0.65 -12.37
CA TYR A 358 -12.73 -1.89 -11.86
C TYR A 358 -12.46 -1.76 -10.36
N LYS A 359 -12.54 -2.86 -9.60
CA LYS A 359 -12.12 -2.86 -8.18
C LYS A 359 -10.61 -2.99 -7.98
N GLY A 360 -9.86 -3.25 -9.06
CA GLY A 360 -8.41 -3.38 -9.05
C GLY A 360 -7.88 -4.21 -10.22
N ILE A 361 -6.57 -4.46 -10.19
CA ILE A 361 -5.83 -5.14 -11.27
C ILE A 361 -5.27 -6.48 -10.79
N LYS A 362 -5.81 -7.58 -11.31
CA LYS A 362 -5.55 -8.96 -10.83
C LYS A 362 -4.08 -9.37 -10.81
N ASP A 363 -3.31 -8.96 -11.82
CA ASP A 363 -1.91 -9.35 -12.00
C ASP A 363 -0.93 -8.17 -11.85
N LEU A 364 -1.34 -7.08 -11.20
CA LEU A 364 -0.48 -5.91 -10.97
C LEU A 364 0.75 -6.28 -10.13
N HIS A 365 0.59 -7.07 -9.07
CA HIS A 365 1.72 -7.52 -8.26
C HIS A 365 2.75 -8.33 -9.08
N LYS A 366 2.28 -9.22 -9.96
CA LYS A 366 3.15 -10.05 -10.81
C LYS A 366 3.95 -9.24 -11.83
N ASN A 367 3.36 -8.15 -12.34
CA ASN A 367 3.99 -7.28 -13.32
C ASN A 367 4.86 -6.16 -12.71
N THR A 368 4.91 -6.04 -11.38
CA THR A 368 5.65 -4.98 -10.69
C THR A 368 6.82 -5.57 -9.89
N LYS A 369 8.05 -5.22 -10.24
CA LYS A 369 9.27 -5.73 -9.58
C LYS A 369 10.15 -4.55 -9.12
N LEU A 370 9.85 -4.00 -7.95
CA LEU A 370 10.57 -2.86 -7.37
C LEU A 370 11.88 -3.31 -6.70
N LYS A 371 11.81 -4.26 -5.75
CA LYS A 371 12.98 -4.83 -5.04
C LYS A 371 13.80 -3.77 -4.27
N THR A 372 13.19 -2.66 -3.88
CA THR A 372 13.86 -1.58 -3.13
C THR A 372 14.08 -1.96 -1.67
N LYS A 373 13.21 -2.78 -1.09
CA LYS A 373 13.31 -3.21 0.32
C LYS A 373 14.68 -3.82 0.69
N GLU A 374 15.35 -4.50 -0.23
CA GLU A 374 16.66 -5.11 0.04
C GLU A 374 17.77 -4.06 0.21
N TYR A 375 17.73 -2.97 -0.55
CA TYR A 375 18.66 -1.85 -0.39
C TYR A 375 18.40 -1.07 0.91
N VAL A 376 17.12 -0.90 1.26
CA VAL A 376 16.72 -0.30 2.55
C VAL A 376 17.25 -1.15 3.72
N LYS A 377 17.11 -2.48 3.64
CA LYS A 377 17.65 -3.42 4.63
C LYS A 377 19.17 -3.34 4.72
N ALA A 378 19.88 -3.38 3.59
CA ALA A 378 21.33 -3.32 3.54
C ALA A 378 21.87 -2.01 4.17
N ALA A 379 21.25 -0.88 3.83
CA ALA A 379 21.57 0.42 4.42
C ALA A 379 21.32 0.44 5.93
N ALA A 380 20.17 -0.07 6.38
CA ALA A 380 19.85 -0.11 7.80
C ALA A 380 20.73 -1.07 8.61
N LEU A 381 21.18 -2.18 8.00
CA LEU A 381 22.13 -3.10 8.64
C LEU A 381 23.50 -2.46 8.85
N MET A 382 23.96 -1.66 7.87
CA MET A 382 25.24 -0.95 7.93
C MET A 382 25.22 0.21 8.95
N GLN A 383 24.09 0.87 9.14
CA GLN A 383 23.97 2.02 10.05
C GLN A 383 23.84 1.58 11.52
N GLU A 384 24.84 1.81 12.38
CA GLU A 384 24.90 1.25 13.75
C GLU A 384 23.66 1.53 14.62
N ASP A 385 23.18 2.77 14.66
CA ASP A 385 22.10 3.21 15.56
C ASP A 385 20.67 3.04 14.98
N LEU A 386 20.51 2.26 13.91
CA LEU A 386 19.22 2.10 13.21
C LEU A 386 18.64 0.70 13.42
N GLY A 387 17.57 0.60 14.22
CA GLY A 387 16.84 -0.64 14.45
C GLY A 387 16.15 -1.14 13.17
N ILE A 388 15.84 -2.44 13.11
CA ILE A 388 15.23 -3.06 11.94
C ILE A 388 14.06 -3.93 12.37
N VAL A 389 12.93 -3.76 11.68
CA VAL A 389 11.78 -4.66 11.72
C VAL A 389 11.69 -5.38 10.39
N ILE A 390 11.56 -6.70 10.42
CA ILE A 390 11.44 -7.55 9.25
C ILE A 390 10.09 -8.30 9.30
N PRO A 391 9.01 -7.72 8.74
CA PRO A 391 7.74 -8.42 8.61
C PRO A 391 7.85 -9.48 7.53
N GLU A 392 7.68 -10.75 7.91
CA GLU A 392 7.94 -11.88 7.02
C GLU A 392 6.84 -12.92 7.18
N THR A 393 6.42 -13.52 6.08
CA THR A 393 5.46 -14.64 6.11
C THR A 393 6.16 -15.98 6.15
N PHE A 394 7.47 -15.99 5.89
CA PHE A 394 8.32 -17.17 5.78
C PHE A 394 7.78 -18.18 4.73
N ALA A 395 6.84 -17.79 3.87
CA ALA A 395 6.14 -18.73 2.99
C ALA A 395 7.04 -19.37 1.93
N GLU A 396 8.08 -18.63 1.50
CA GLU A 396 9.11 -19.16 0.61
C GLU A 396 9.91 -20.28 1.27
N SER A 397 9.99 -20.31 2.60
CA SER A 397 10.75 -21.32 3.34
C SER A 397 10.01 -22.65 3.51
N VAL A 398 8.86 -22.80 2.85
CA VAL A 398 8.02 -24.01 2.90
C VAL A 398 7.67 -24.49 1.49
N THR A 399 7.83 -23.64 0.47
CA THR A 399 7.27 -23.90 -0.88
C THR A 399 8.29 -24.11 -1.99
N LYS A 400 9.58 -23.80 -1.82
CA LYS A 400 10.66 -24.16 -2.78
C LYS A 400 12.03 -24.28 -2.11
N GLU A 401 12.69 -25.43 -2.36
CA GLU A 401 14.13 -25.74 -2.25
C GLU A 401 14.85 -25.27 -0.96
N ALA A 402 15.41 -26.23 -0.22
CA ALA A 402 16.18 -26.06 1.04
C ALA A 402 17.22 -24.93 1.06
N LEU A 403 17.59 -24.38 -0.10
CA LEU A 403 18.48 -23.23 -0.26
C LEU A 403 17.89 -21.93 0.30
N ASN A 404 16.58 -21.66 0.15
CA ASN A 404 15.98 -20.42 0.68
C ASN A 404 15.81 -20.47 2.21
N ASP A 405 15.49 -21.65 2.74
CA ASP A 405 15.47 -21.92 4.19
C ASP A 405 16.85 -21.67 4.76
N PHE A 406 17.88 -22.20 4.10
CA PHE A 406 19.26 -22.00 4.50
C PHE A 406 19.67 -20.52 4.49
N LEU A 407 19.27 -19.73 3.49
CA LEU A 407 19.59 -18.30 3.44
C LEU A 407 18.95 -17.51 4.58
N LYS A 408 17.64 -17.72 4.86
CA LYS A 408 16.96 -17.04 5.97
C LYS A 408 17.47 -17.51 7.33
N GLN A 409 17.77 -18.79 7.49
CA GLN A 409 18.39 -19.32 8.70
C GLN A 409 19.79 -18.74 8.92
N ASN A 410 20.61 -18.64 7.87
CA ASN A 410 21.93 -18.03 7.96
C ASN A 410 21.86 -16.55 8.34
N GLU A 411 20.88 -15.83 7.81
CA GLU A 411 20.64 -14.44 8.18
C GLU A 411 20.22 -14.32 9.65
N ILE A 412 19.27 -15.15 10.10
CA ILE A 412 18.86 -15.24 11.50
C ILE A 412 20.07 -15.54 12.41
N LEU A 413 20.91 -16.51 12.03
CA LEU A 413 22.12 -16.89 12.75
C LEU A 413 23.18 -15.78 12.75
N TYR A 414 23.32 -15.06 11.64
CA TYR A 414 24.24 -13.94 11.53
C TYR A 414 23.85 -12.82 12.52
N TYR A 415 22.57 -12.46 12.58
CA TYR A 415 22.09 -11.47 13.56
C TYR A 415 22.23 -11.94 15.00
N HIS A 416 21.94 -13.22 15.27
CA HIS A 416 22.08 -13.79 16.61
C HIS A 416 23.52 -13.75 17.12
N LYS A 417 24.50 -14.03 16.25
CA LYS A 417 25.93 -14.04 16.60
C LYS A 417 26.55 -12.65 16.72
N ASN A 418 25.85 -11.60 16.28
CA ASN A 418 26.37 -10.25 16.31
C ASN A 418 26.14 -9.60 17.68
N GLU A 419 27.20 -9.38 18.45
CA GLU A 419 27.13 -8.85 19.82
C GLU A 419 26.53 -7.44 19.91
N ASN A 420 26.55 -6.67 18.82
CA ASN A 420 25.99 -5.32 18.73
C ASN A 420 24.49 -5.31 18.40
N MET A 421 23.87 -6.49 18.24
CA MET A 421 22.46 -6.64 17.92
C MET A 421 21.70 -7.34 19.04
N THR A 422 20.47 -6.90 19.28
CA THR A 422 19.47 -7.62 20.07
C THR A 422 18.42 -8.15 19.12
N GLN A 423 18.38 -9.48 18.98
CA GLN A 423 17.38 -10.15 18.14
C GLN A 423 16.13 -10.48 18.96
N ALA A 424 14.96 -10.19 18.40
CA ALA A 424 13.66 -10.54 18.95
C ALA A 424 12.75 -11.12 17.87
N PHE A 425 11.75 -11.91 18.29
CA PHE A 425 10.74 -12.45 17.41
C PHE A 425 9.34 -12.11 17.94
N ALA A 426 8.51 -11.53 17.09
CA ALA A 426 7.08 -11.35 17.34
C ALA A 426 6.25 -12.25 16.41
N GLU A 427 5.26 -12.94 16.94
CA GLU A 427 4.32 -13.75 16.18
C GLU A 427 2.92 -13.14 16.26
N VAL A 428 2.33 -12.83 15.11
CA VAL A 428 0.89 -12.53 15.05
C VAL A 428 0.10 -13.81 14.90
N THR A 429 -0.68 -14.12 15.93
CA THR A 429 -1.46 -15.36 16.03
C THR A 429 -2.86 -15.08 16.56
N CYS A 430 -3.63 -16.12 16.80
CA CYS A 430 -4.93 -16.05 17.46
C CYS A 430 -4.90 -16.89 18.74
N GLU A 431 -5.97 -16.78 19.51
CA GLU A 431 -6.23 -17.69 20.61
C GLU A 431 -6.41 -19.13 20.11
N PRO A 432 -6.03 -20.14 20.91
CA PRO A 432 -6.01 -21.53 20.48
C PRO A 432 -7.39 -22.16 20.26
N ASN A 433 -8.48 -21.50 20.64
CA ASN A 433 -9.87 -21.99 20.50
C ASN A 433 -10.33 -22.03 19.02
N ASN A 434 -11.05 -23.09 18.61
CA ASN A 434 -11.48 -23.31 17.22
C ASN A 434 -12.37 -22.19 16.65
N GLU A 435 -13.31 -21.65 17.43
CA GLU A 435 -14.13 -20.50 17.01
C GLU A 435 -13.27 -19.26 16.79
N LYS A 436 -12.30 -19.01 17.69
CA LYS A 436 -11.36 -17.89 17.59
C LYS A 436 -10.40 -18.05 16.39
N ARG A 437 -10.00 -19.28 16.05
CA ARG A 437 -9.23 -19.58 14.83
C ARG A 437 -10.03 -19.30 13.57
N LYS A 438 -11.31 -19.66 13.53
CA LYS A 438 -12.21 -19.38 12.42
C LYS A 438 -12.37 -17.87 12.22
N ALA A 439 -12.60 -17.15 13.32
CA ALA A 439 -12.69 -15.69 13.31
C ALA A 439 -11.41 -15.03 12.82
N PHE A 440 -10.24 -15.51 13.27
CA PHE A 440 -8.95 -15.01 12.77
C PHE A 440 -8.77 -15.25 11.27
N LYS A 441 -9.16 -16.41 10.74
CA LYS A 441 -9.13 -16.67 9.27
C LYS A 441 -10.00 -15.67 8.51
N ILE A 442 -11.22 -15.42 9.00
CA ILE A 442 -12.16 -14.46 8.43
C ILE A 442 -11.60 -13.04 8.49
N ALA A 443 -11.05 -12.64 9.63
CA ALA A 443 -10.44 -11.33 9.80
C ALA A 443 -9.26 -11.11 8.86
N VAL A 444 -8.38 -12.10 8.73
CA VAL A 444 -7.25 -12.05 7.77
C VAL A 444 -7.75 -11.97 6.33
N TRP A 445 -8.81 -12.70 6.00
CA TRP A 445 -9.43 -12.63 4.67
C TRP A 445 -9.99 -11.24 4.39
N HIS A 446 -10.79 -10.66 5.29
CA HIS A 446 -11.36 -9.30 5.13
C HIS A 446 -10.28 -8.23 5.06
N MET A 447 -9.26 -8.30 5.92
CA MET A 447 -8.10 -7.41 5.87
C MET A 447 -7.32 -7.56 4.57
N GLY A 448 -7.19 -8.79 4.04
CA GLY A 448 -6.54 -9.05 2.77
C GLY A 448 -7.36 -8.53 1.60
N SER A 449 -8.66 -8.77 1.58
CA SER A 449 -9.59 -8.38 0.52
C SER A 449 -9.75 -6.86 0.45
N SER A 450 -9.98 -6.20 1.59
CA SER A 450 -10.05 -4.73 1.68
C SER A 450 -8.76 -4.03 1.26
N ARG A 451 -7.59 -4.67 1.49
CA ARG A 451 -6.32 -4.18 0.93
C ARG A 451 -6.15 -4.50 -0.53
N ALA A 452 -6.70 -5.61 -1.03
CA ALA A 452 -6.54 -6.00 -2.43
C ALA A 452 -7.40 -5.13 -3.34
N TRP A 453 -8.65 -4.86 -2.94
CA TRP A 453 -9.70 -4.34 -3.80
C TRP A 453 -10.31 -3.07 -3.25
N LEU A 454 -10.74 -2.20 -4.17
CA LEU A 454 -11.55 -1.04 -3.83
C LEU A 454 -12.91 -1.52 -3.31
N ASP A 455 -13.31 -0.96 -2.18
CA ASP A 455 -14.62 -1.16 -1.56
C ASP A 455 -15.76 -0.76 -2.51
N GLU A 456 -16.81 -1.59 -2.59
CA GLU A 456 -17.99 -1.36 -3.45
C GLU A 456 -18.79 -0.10 -3.04
N THR A 457 -18.67 0.33 -1.79
CA THR A 457 -19.28 1.57 -1.27
C THR A 457 -18.52 2.83 -1.69
N LYS A 458 -17.25 2.69 -2.09
CA LYS A 458 -16.41 3.82 -2.51
C LYS A 458 -16.59 4.09 -4.00
N SER A 459 -16.56 5.35 -4.37
CA SER A 459 -16.41 5.77 -5.77
C SER A 459 -14.99 6.24 -6.02
N PHE A 460 -14.50 6.03 -7.23
CA PHE A 460 -13.22 6.55 -7.70
C PHE A 460 -13.43 7.01 -9.13
N THR A 461 -13.10 8.26 -9.41
CA THR A 461 -13.36 8.94 -10.68
C THR A 461 -12.06 9.43 -11.28
N ALA A 462 -12.10 9.93 -12.53
CA ALA A 462 -10.93 10.49 -13.18
C ALA A 462 -10.34 11.69 -12.41
N LYS A 463 -11.16 12.44 -11.67
CA LYS A 463 -10.74 13.59 -10.85
C LYS A 463 -9.95 13.18 -9.61
N ASP A 464 -10.06 11.93 -9.18
CA ASP A 464 -9.36 11.40 -8.01
C ASP A 464 -7.93 10.94 -8.34
N ILE A 465 -7.59 10.86 -9.64
CA ILE A 465 -6.28 10.42 -10.10
C ILE A 465 -5.25 11.52 -9.84
N LYS A 466 -4.28 11.22 -8.99
CA LYS A 466 -3.15 12.11 -8.71
C LYS A 466 -1.88 11.31 -8.50
N ILE A 467 -0.75 11.92 -8.85
CA ILE A 467 0.56 11.39 -8.48
C ILE A 467 0.75 11.53 -6.96
N ASN A 468 1.51 10.61 -6.36
CA ASN A 468 1.64 10.51 -4.90
C ASN A 468 0.31 10.31 -4.15
N ASN A 469 -0.74 9.78 -4.80
CA ASN A 469 -1.98 9.42 -4.10
C ASN A 469 -1.77 8.18 -3.21
N ARG A 470 -1.66 8.39 -1.90
CA ARG A 470 -1.58 7.28 -0.93
C ARG A 470 -2.93 6.82 -0.42
N LYS A 471 -3.99 7.61 -0.66
CA LYS A 471 -5.34 7.37 -0.11
C LYS A 471 -6.23 6.59 -1.08
N ILE A 472 -5.65 5.71 -1.89
CA ILE A 472 -6.39 4.88 -2.86
C ILE A 472 -7.17 3.77 -2.14
N GLY A 473 -6.66 3.31 -1.00
CA GLY A 473 -7.33 2.31 -0.16
C GLY A 473 -7.25 0.87 -0.67
N CYS A 474 -6.51 0.59 -1.75
CA CYS A 474 -6.22 -0.76 -2.22
C CYS A 474 -4.84 -0.87 -2.89
N GLU A 475 -4.31 -2.10 -2.99
CA GLU A 475 -2.97 -2.43 -3.48
C GLU A 475 -2.99 -3.39 -4.69
N SER A 476 -4.13 -3.99 -5.02
CA SER A 476 -4.26 -5.02 -6.07
C SER A 476 -3.28 -6.18 -5.89
N LYS A 477 -3.27 -6.74 -4.68
CA LYS A 477 -2.51 -7.94 -4.29
C LYS A 477 -3.46 -8.92 -3.61
N ILE A 478 -3.72 -10.04 -4.27
CA ILE A 478 -4.60 -11.10 -3.75
C ILE A 478 -3.90 -11.85 -2.61
N TYR A 479 -4.69 -12.18 -1.59
CA TYR A 479 -4.29 -13.06 -0.50
C TYR A 479 -5.20 -14.28 -0.51
N ASP A 480 -4.64 -15.46 -0.74
CA ASP A 480 -5.38 -16.71 -0.80
C ASP A 480 -5.26 -17.50 0.52
N TRP A 481 -6.16 -18.48 0.69
CA TRP A 481 -6.17 -19.34 1.86
C TRP A 481 -4.89 -20.18 1.99
N LYS A 482 -4.27 -20.54 0.86
CA LYS A 482 -2.99 -21.28 0.85
C LYS A 482 -1.90 -20.45 1.49
N GLY A 483 -1.81 -19.16 1.12
CA GLY A 483 -0.90 -18.19 1.72
C GLY A 483 -1.13 -18.00 3.22
N PHE A 484 -2.36 -18.14 3.71
CA PHE A 484 -2.66 -18.15 5.15
C PHE A 484 -2.05 -19.38 5.84
N LYS A 485 -2.37 -20.60 5.38
CA LYS A 485 -1.87 -21.85 6.02
C LYS A 485 -0.35 -21.92 5.98
N ILE A 486 0.24 -21.63 4.81
CA ILE A 486 1.69 -21.58 4.64
C ILE A 486 2.31 -20.54 5.57
N GLY A 487 1.75 -19.32 5.61
CA GLY A 487 2.28 -18.25 6.46
C GLY A 487 2.23 -18.57 7.95
N LYS A 488 1.15 -19.21 8.42
CA LYS A 488 1.02 -19.68 9.81
C LYS A 488 2.08 -20.73 10.13
N HIS A 489 2.18 -21.78 9.30
CA HIS A 489 3.12 -22.88 9.52
C HIS A 489 4.58 -22.39 9.48
N ALA A 490 4.95 -21.62 8.46
CA ALA A 490 6.30 -21.12 8.29
C ALA A 490 6.73 -20.18 9.42
N SER A 491 5.81 -19.36 9.93
CA SER A 491 6.08 -18.47 11.08
C SER A 491 6.30 -19.27 12.36
N LYS A 492 5.55 -20.36 12.58
CA LYS A 492 5.77 -21.30 13.67
C LYS A 492 7.16 -21.95 13.57
N THR A 493 7.53 -22.44 12.39
CA THR A 493 8.86 -23.04 12.17
C THR A 493 9.99 -22.03 12.43
N ALA A 494 9.85 -20.79 11.96
CA ALA A 494 10.83 -19.72 12.21
C ALA A 494 10.94 -19.39 13.70
N ARG A 495 9.80 -19.32 14.41
CA ARG A 495 9.77 -19.14 15.86
C ARG A 495 10.53 -20.24 16.58
N ASP A 496 10.21 -21.50 16.27
CA ASP A 496 10.79 -22.65 16.95
C ASP A 496 12.31 -22.73 16.68
N PHE A 497 12.76 -22.38 15.47
CA PHE A 497 14.18 -22.23 15.14
C PHE A 497 14.87 -21.13 15.96
N ILE A 498 14.27 -19.92 16.02
CA ILE A 498 14.83 -18.80 16.78
C ILE A 498 14.87 -19.13 18.27
N LYS A 499 13.82 -19.75 18.83
CA LYS A 499 13.78 -20.29 20.20
C LYS A 499 14.92 -21.27 20.47
N GLY A 500 15.20 -22.16 19.51
CA GLY A 500 16.28 -23.14 19.63
C GLY A 500 17.68 -22.53 19.68
N ILE A 501 17.95 -21.46 18.90
CA ILE A 501 19.28 -20.82 18.90
C ILE A 501 19.43 -19.75 19.99
N ASN A 502 18.34 -19.13 20.44
CA ASN A 502 18.35 -18.08 21.45
C ASN A 502 17.30 -18.35 22.54
N PRO A 503 17.55 -19.31 23.45
CA PRO A 503 16.63 -19.62 24.54
C PRO A 503 16.31 -18.40 25.41
N ASP A 504 17.30 -17.55 25.69
CA ASP A 504 17.13 -16.34 26.51
C ASP A 504 16.56 -15.14 25.72
N GLY A 505 16.23 -15.33 24.45
CA GLY A 505 15.73 -14.30 23.57
C GLY A 505 14.34 -13.78 23.94
N PHE A 506 13.94 -12.69 23.27
CA PHE A 506 12.63 -12.10 23.43
C PHE A 506 11.64 -12.67 22.42
N TYR A 507 10.57 -13.27 22.93
CA TYR A 507 9.47 -13.79 22.13
C TYR A 507 8.19 -13.07 22.49
N ILE A 508 7.53 -12.52 21.49
CA ILE A 508 6.35 -11.69 21.66
C ILE A 508 5.21 -12.35 20.91
N ARG A 509 4.20 -12.82 21.63
CA ARG A 509 2.96 -13.28 21.04
C ARG A 509 1.99 -12.10 20.98
N ILE A 510 1.52 -11.80 19.79
CA ILE A 510 0.52 -10.76 19.54
C ILE A 510 -0.74 -11.47 19.06
N THR A 511 -1.78 -11.43 19.89
CA THR A 511 -3.05 -12.07 19.60
C THR A 511 -3.93 -11.08 18.82
N ASN A 512 -4.24 -11.42 17.57
CA ASN A 512 -5.20 -10.72 16.76
C ASN A 512 -6.61 -11.27 17.07
N ASP A 513 -7.36 -10.47 17.83
CA ASP A 513 -8.76 -10.69 18.19
C ASP A 513 -9.72 -9.81 17.39
N LEU A 514 -9.26 -9.29 16.24
CA LEU A 514 -10.07 -8.46 15.36
C LEU A 514 -11.22 -9.27 14.79
N MET A 515 -12.40 -8.67 14.77
CA MET A 515 -13.57 -9.20 14.09
C MET A 515 -14.19 -8.13 13.17
N PHE A 516 -14.93 -8.63 12.19
CA PHE A 516 -15.68 -7.83 11.25
C PHE A 516 -17.15 -8.10 11.48
N VAL A 517 -17.96 -7.04 11.55
CA VAL A 517 -19.40 -7.15 11.83
C VAL A 517 -20.20 -6.33 10.83
N ASN A 518 -21.43 -6.75 10.57
CA ASN A 518 -22.40 -6.02 9.78
C ASN A 518 -23.80 -6.05 10.41
N LYS A 519 -24.67 -5.14 9.98
CA LYS A 519 -26.01 -5.01 10.53
C LYS A 519 -27.01 -5.73 9.64
N LYS A 520 -27.47 -6.91 10.05
CA LYS A 520 -28.48 -7.71 9.34
C LYS A 520 -29.80 -7.63 10.11
N ASN A 521 -30.86 -7.16 9.45
CA ASN A 521 -32.19 -7.01 10.06
C ASN A 521 -32.18 -6.18 11.37
N GLY A 522 -31.31 -5.17 11.46
CA GLY A 522 -31.17 -4.34 12.65
C GLY A 522 -30.21 -4.89 13.72
N ILE A 523 -29.75 -6.13 13.59
CA ILE A 523 -28.88 -6.82 14.56
C ILE A 523 -27.44 -6.81 14.05
N TRP A 524 -26.50 -6.50 14.94
CA TRP A 524 -25.07 -6.57 14.66
C TRP A 524 -24.57 -8.02 14.79
N GLU A 525 -24.08 -8.57 13.69
CA GLU A 525 -23.61 -9.97 13.61
C GLU A 525 -22.18 -10.05 13.07
N GLU A 526 -21.44 -11.10 13.44
CA GLU A 526 -20.11 -11.37 12.90
C GLU A 526 -20.21 -11.76 11.41
N CYS A 527 -19.34 -11.17 10.59
CA CYS A 527 -19.26 -11.45 9.17
C CYS A 527 -18.68 -12.85 8.90
N GLY A 528 -19.22 -13.54 7.89
CA GLY A 528 -18.59 -14.66 7.20
C GLY A 528 -17.60 -14.19 6.12
N PHE A 529 -17.13 -15.12 5.28
CA PHE A 529 -16.25 -14.81 4.15
C PHE A 529 -16.97 -14.01 3.05
N ASP A 530 -18.26 -14.25 2.80
CA ASP A 530 -18.98 -13.60 1.70
C ASP A 530 -19.72 -12.33 2.13
N ASP A 531 -19.63 -11.96 3.40
CA ASP A 531 -20.30 -10.77 3.94
C ASP A 531 -19.55 -9.48 3.59
N THR A 532 -20.27 -8.38 3.43
CA THR A 532 -19.65 -7.04 3.36
C THR A 532 -19.59 -6.46 4.77
N PRO A 533 -18.40 -6.19 5.31
CA PRO A 533 -18.27 -5.66 6.66
C PRO A 533 -18.66 -4.20 6.73
N GLU A 534 -19.33 -3.81 7.82
CA GLU A 534 -19.68 -2.41 8.10
C GLU A 534 -18.82 -1.79 9.20
N LEU A 535 -18.31 -2.62 10.11
CA LEU A 535 -17.45 -2.19 11.21
C LEU A 535 -16.37 -3.25 11.46
N LYS A 536 -15.18 -2.76 11.81
CA LYS A 536 -14.02 -3.55 12.22
C LYS A 536 -13.72 -3.21 13.68
N ILE A 537 -13.83 -4.20 14.55
CA ILE A 537 -13.82 -4.03 16.02
C ILE A 537 -13.03 -5.16 16.68
N SER A 538 -12.50 -4.95 17.89
CA SER A 538 -11.94 -6.07 18.67
C SER A 538 -13.07 -6.95 19.20
N ARG A 539 -12.84 -8.25 19.29
CA ARG A 539 -13.84 -9.17 19.85
C ARG A 539 -14.24 -8.80 21.27
N ARG A 540 -13.29 -8.33 22.09
CA ARG A 540 -13.54 -7.92 23.47
C ARG A 540 -14.43 -6.68 23.56
N ASP A 541 -14.23 -5.69 22.69
CA ASP A 541 -15.11 -4.52 22.64
C ASP A 541 -16.52 -4.94 22.21
N PHE A 542 -16.64 -5.81 21.21
CA PHE A 542 -17.93 -6.32 20.76
C PHE A 542 -18.66 -7.11 21.86
N GLU A 543 -17.98 -8.04 22.55
CA GLU A 543 -18.51 -8.79 23.68
C GLU A 543 -18.92 -7.86 24.84
N THR A 544 -18.14 -6.80 25.10
CA THR A 544 -18.46 -5.79 26.12
C THR A 544 -19.74 -5.04 25.76
N TRP A 545 -19.90 -4.62 24.51
CA TRP A 545 -21.15 -4.00 24.04
C TRP A 545 -22.34 -4.95 24.19
N GLN A 546 -22.20 -6.22 23.81
CA GLN A 546 -23.27 -7.22 23.97
C GLN A 546 -23.63 -7.48 25.43
N GLN A 547 -22.68 -7.37 26.37
CA GLN A 547 -22.94 -7.53 27.80
C GLN A 547 -23.61 -6.30 28.42
N LEU A 548 -23.26 -5.10 27.94
CA LEU A 548 -23.82 -3.84 28.44
C LEU A 548 -25.24 -3.59 27.92
N PHE A 549 -25.58 -4.08 26.73
CA PHE A 549 -26.84 -3.80 26.08
C PHE A 549 -27.58 -5.08 25.68
N ASN A 550 -28.83 -5.22 26.11
CA ASN A 550 -29.67 -6.41 25.84
C ASN A 550 -30.20 -6.50 24.40
N GLN A 551 -29.61 -5.75 23.46
CA GLN A 551 -30.03 -5.67 22.05
C GLN A 551 -31.51 -5.35 21.85
N ASP A 552 -32.12 -4.60 22.78
CA ASP A 552 -33.46 -4.04 22.64
C ASP A 552 -33.45 -2.68 21.90
N ASP A 553 -34.62 -2.10 21.65
CA ASP A 553 -34.79 -0.81 20.95
C ASP A 553 -34.11 0.38 21.65
N THR A 554 -33.62 0.22 22.88
CA THR A 554 -32.87 1.25 23.63
C THR A 554 -31.34 1.07 23.54
N THR A 555 -30.89 0.01 22.88
CA THR A 555 -29.47 -0.29 22.68
C THR A 555 -28.83 0.76 21.77
N PRO A 556 -27.77 1.46 22.23
CA PRO A 556 -26.99 2.34 21.37
C PRO A 556 -26.44 1.58 20.18
N ASP A 557 -26.48 2.20 18.99
CA ASP A 557 -25.90 1.58 17.81
C ASP A 557 -24.42 1.30 18.04
N LEU A 558 -23.97 0.09 17.69
CA LEU A 558 -22.60 -0.35 17.92
C LEU A 558 -21.56 0.61 17.33
N LYS A 559 -21.82 1.20 16.14
CA LYS A 559 -20.89 2.16 15.53
C LYS A 559 -20.76 3.42 16.38
N GLU A 560 -21.86 3.93 16.92
CA GLU A 560 -21.87 5.12 17.77
C GLU A 560 -21.18 4.84 19.11
N TRP A 561 -21.49 3.72 19.74
CA TRP A 561 -20.84 3.28 20.97
C TRP A 561 -19.33 3.10 20.78
N TYR A 562 -18.93 2.40 19.72
CA TYR A 562 -17.51 2.14 19.44
C TYR A 562 -16.73 3.43 19.16
N LYS A 563 -17.32 4.36 18.39
CA LYS A 563 -16.73 5.68 18.18
C LYS A 563 -16.55 6.46 19.48
N SER A 564 -17.52 6.38 20.40
CA SER A 564 -17.39 7.03 21.72
C SER A 564 -16.24 6.44 22.55
N LEU A 565 -15.94 5.15 22.43
CA LEU A 565 -14.77 4.55 23.07
C LEU A 565 -13.46 5.01 22.41
N GLU A 566 -13.43 5.09 21.09
CA GLU A 566 -12.26 5.58 20.34
C GLU A 566 -11.92 7.01 20.75
N ASP A 567 -12.92 7.90 20.79
CA ASP A 567 -12.75 9.31 21.16
C ASP A 567 -12.28 9.49 22.61
N ASN A 568 -12.59 8.55 23.50
CA ASN A 568 -12.23 8.58 24.93
C ASN A 568 -11.02 7.70 25.29
N ASN A 569 -10.30 7.12 24.31
CA ASN A 569 -9.25 6.13 24.53
C ASN A 569 -9.68 4.92 25.39
N GLY A 570 -10.96 4.55 25.33
CA GLY A 570 -11.57 3.46 26.08
C GLY A 570 -11.55 2.09 25.38
N LEU A 571 -10.95 2.00 24.19
CA LEU A 571 -10.85 0.76 23.42
C LEU A 571 -10.03 -0.30 24.15
N ALA A 572 -10.40 -1.58 23.98
CA ALA A 572 -9.65 -2.67 24.55
C ALA A 572 -8.18 -2.65 24.10
N PRO A 573 -7.21 -2.76 25.04
CA PRO A 573 -5.79 -2.75 24.68
C PRO A 573 -5.45 -4.02 23.91
N ILE A 574 -4.48 -3.95 23.00
CA ILE A 574 -4.02 -5.12 22.24
C ILE A 574 -3.49 -6.19 23.20
N LEU A 575 -3.82 -7.45 22.91
CA LEU A 575 -3.28 -8.60 23.63
C LEU A 575 -1.84 -8.87 23.19
N ILE A 576 -0.89 -8.48 24.03
CA ILE A 576 0.54 -8.65 23.80
C ILE A 576 1.15 -9.37 25.00
N GLU A 577 1.58 -10.59 24.76
CA GLU A 577 2.31 -11.41 25.72
C GLU A 577 3.77 -11.42 25.31
N MET A 578 4.65 -11.06 26.24
CA MET A 578 6.09 -11.15 26.04
C MET A 578 6.63 -12.17 27.04
N THR A 579 7.28 -13.21 26.53
CA THR A 579 7.90 -14.26 27.34
C THR A 579 9.40 -14.31 27.03
N ARG A 580 10.18 -14.63 28.07
CA ARG A 580 11.56 -15.13 27.92
C ARG A 580 11.46 -16.66 27.99
N ASN A 581 12.11 -17.43 27.13
CA ASN A 581 11.82 -18.88 27.09
C ASN A 581 12.19 -19.63 28.39
N ASN A 582 12.95 -19.03 29.30
CA ASN A 582 13.25 -19.65 30.59
C ASN A 582 12.06 -19.67 31.57
N SER A 583 10.92 -19.04 31.24
CA SER A 583 9.66 -19.35 31.93
C SER A 583 9.12 -20.66 31.36
N MET A 584 9.14 -21.75 32.15
CA MET A 584 8.54 -23.05 31.79
C MET A 584 7.11 -22.84 31.24
N GLU A 585 6.95 -22.90 29.92
CA GLU A 585 5.67 -23.23 29.30
C GLU A 585 5.44 -24.72 29.58
N ILE A 586 4.38 -25.06 30.33
CA ILE A 586 3.93 -26.45 30.44
C ILE A 586 3.40 -26.81 29.05
N ASP A 587 4.23 -27.51 28.27
CA ASP A 587 3.85 -28.06 26.98
C ASP A 587 2.67 -29.01 27.17
N ILE A 588 1.49 -28.59 26.74
CA ILE A 588 0.34 -29.48 26.56
C ILE A 588 0.61 -30.22 25.25
N ASP A 589 0.75 -31.54 25.34
CA ASP A 589 1.10 -32.45 24.26
C ASP A 589 0.32 -32.16 22.94
N PRO A 590 1.01 -31.78 21.85
CA PRO A 590 0.38 -31.38 20.60
C PRO A 590 -0.20 -32.55 19.78
N THR A 591 -0.03 -33.80 20.20
CA THR A 591 -0.56 -34.98 19.48
C THR A 591 -2.09 -35.06 19.44
N THR A 592 -2.80 -34.24 20.23
CA THR A 592 -4.25 -34.06 20.13
C THR A 592 -4.68 -33.02 19.09
N PHE A 593 -3.76 -32.24 18.49
CA PHE A 593 -4.08 -31.12 17.60
C PHE A 593 -3.89 -31.41 16.10
N GLU A 594 -3.18 -32.47 15.71
CA GLU A 594 -2.97 -32.80 14.28
C GLU A 594 -4.20 -33.42 13.61
N GLN A 595 -5.19 -33.90 14.37
CA GLN A 595 -6.46 -34.38 13.79
C GLN A 595 -7.37 -33.24 13.29
N ASP A 596 -7.29 -32.04 13.87
CA ASP A 596 -8.16 -30.90 13.51
C ASP A 596 -7.75 -30.19 12.20
N ASP A 597 -6.47 -30.27 11.80
CA ASP A 597 -6.00 -29.68 10.53
C ASP A 597 -6.48 -30.49 9.30
N LEU A 598 -7.01 -31.70 9.49
CA LEU A 598 -7.62 -32.53 8.45
C LEU A 598 -9.09 -32.18 8.15
N GLU A 599 -9.86 -31.70 9.15
CA GLU A 599 -11.24 -31.20 8.96
C GLU A 599 -11.27 -29.84 8.21
N ASP A 600 -10.16 -29.11 8.25
CA ASP A 600 -9.93 -27.82 7.60
C ASP A 600 -9.88 -27.88 6.05
N ASN A 601 -10.23 -29.02 5.44
CA ASN A 601 -10.37 -29.24 4.00
C ASN A 601 -11.81 -29.06 3.48
N GLU A 602 -12.83 -28.98 4.36
CA GLU A 602 -14.24 -28.91 3.94
C GLU A 602 -14.80 -27.48 3.76
N LEU A 603 -14.08 -26.43 4.16
CA LEU A 603 -14.47 -25.05 3.89
C LEU A 603 -14.07 -24.64 2.46
N HIS A 604 -14.91 -25.00 1.47
CA HIS A 604 -14.79 -24.52 0.09
C HIS A 604 -15.12 -23.03 0.00
N LEU A 605 -14.12 -22.21 -0.33
CA LEU A 605 -14.31 -20.83 -0.78
C LEU A 605 -14.87 -20.82 -2.22
N PRO A 606 -15.69 -19.82 -2.60
CA PRO A 606 -16.04 -19.61 -4.00
C PRO A 606 -14.76 -19.32 -4.81
N ASN A 607 -14.48 -20.17 -5.81
CA ASN A 607 -13.48 -19.86 -6.82
C ASN A 607 -14.07 -18.79 -7.74
N ASP A 608 -13.40 -17.64 -7.90
CA ASP A 608 -13.72 -16.58 -8.88
C ASP A 608 -13.57 -17.00 -10.37
N GLU A 609 -13.72 -18.30 -10.68
CA GLU A 609 -13.70 -18.85 -12.04
C GLU A 609 -15.08 -19.37 -12.45
N GLU A 610 -16.10 -18.50 -12.45
CA GLU A 610 -17.32 -18.78 -13.21
C GLU A 610 -17.10 -18.43 -14.69
N GLN A 611 -16.68 -19.44 -15.47
CA GLN A 611 -17.02 -19.49 -16.89
C GLN A 611 -18.41 -20.14 -17.05
N PRO A 612 -19.27 -19.66 -17.97
CA PRO A 612 -20.59 -20.24 -18.18
C PRO A 612 -20.45 -21.63 -18.80
N LYS A 613 -20.59 -22.69 -17.99
CA LYS A 613 -20.66 -24.07 -18.47
C LYS A 613 -22.02 -24.31 -19.12
N LYS A 614 -22.01 -24.46 -20.45
CA LYS A 614 -23.14 -24.98 -21.24
C LYS A 614 -23.61 -26.31 -20.66
N GLN A 615 -24.88 -26.36 -20.25
CA GLN A 615 -25.57 -27.58 -19.86
C GLN A 615 -25.61 -28.55 -21.04
N ASN A 616 -25.00 -29.73 -20.88
CA ASN A 616 -25.27 -30.89 -21.72
C ASN A 616 -25.99 -31.93 -20.89
N THR A 617 -27.30 -32.00 -21.09
CA THR A 617 -28.18 -33.07 -20.59
C THR A 617 -27.77 -34.42 -21.16
N LYS A 618 -27.42 -35.38 -20.28
CA LYS A 618 -27.54 -36.81 -20.57
C LYS A 618 -28.21 -37.53 -19.40
N ARG A 619 -29.52 -37.74 -19.56
CA ARG A 619 -30.33 -38.73 -18.84
C ARG A 619 -29.65 -40.10 -18.93
N LYS A 620 -29.46 -40.78 -17.80
CA LYS A 620 -29.32 -42.24 -17.75
C LYS A 620 -30.36 -42.81 -16.80
N ARG A 621 -31.16 -43.72 -17.36
CA ARG A 621 -32.34 -44.38 -16.80
C ARG A 621 -31.99 -45.28 -15.61
N LEU A 622 -32.85 -45.21 -14.61
CA LEU A 622 -33.17 -46.26 -13.63
C LEU A 622 -33.48 -47.60 -14.34
N LEU A 623 -32.97 -48.70 -13.79
CA LEU A 623 -33.63 -50.01 -13.82
C LEU A 623 -33.58 -50.59 -12.42
N MET A 624 -34.77 -50.92 -11.91
CA MET A 624 -35.01 -51.58 -10.64
C MET A 624 -34.76 -53.08 -10.74
N SER A 625 -34.34 -53.69 -9.64
CA SER A 625 -34.76 -55.03 -9.26
C SER A 625 -34.76 -55.13 -7.74
N GLU A 626 -35.91 -55.46 -7.19
CA GLU A 626 -36.17 -55.80 -5.79
C GLU A 626 -35.58 -57.18 -5.46
N ASP A 627 -35.07 -57.39 -4.23
CA ASP A 627 -35.70 -58.35 -3.30
C ASP A 627 -34.96 -58.51 -1.96
N SER A 628 -35.80 -58.73 -0.93
CA SER A 628 -35.58 -59.46 0.34
C SER A 628 -35.00 -58.75 1.60
N GLN A 629 -35.96 -58.27 2.41
CA GLN A 629 -36.20 -58.52 3.85
C GLN A 629 -35.08 -59.04 4.79
N LYS A 630 -34.87 -58.33 5.93
CA LYS A 630 -35.08 -58.79 7.34
C LYS A 630 -34.57 -57.71 8.33
N SER A 631 -35.45 -57.12 9.15
CA SER A 631 -35.58 -57.27 10.63
C SER A 631 -34.24 -57.17 11.40
N SER A 632 -34.05 -56.38 12.46
CA SER A 632 -34.97 -55.93 13.52
C SER A 632 -34.26 -54.91 14.44
N ASN A 633 -35.08 -54.09 15.10
CA ASN A 633 -34.80 -53.17 16.21
C ASN A 633 -33.78 -53.65 17.24
N ILE A 634 -32.93 -52.73 17.74
CA ILE A 634 -32.35 -52.82 19.09
C ILE A 634 -32.56 -51.49 19.83
N THR A 635 -33.17 -51.66 20.99
CA THR A 635 -33.57 -50.71 22.03
C THR A 635 -32.36 -50.21 22.82
N ILE A 636 -32.45 -48.96 23.27
CA ILE A 636 -31.54 -48.31 24.21
C ILE A 636 -31.86 -48.81 25.63
N GLU A 637 -30.87 -49.34 26.34
CA GLU A 637 -30.89 -49.49 27.80
C GLU A 637 -29.72 -48.73 28.42
N ILE A 638 -30.06 -47.92 29.43
CA ILE A 638 -29.16 -47.24 30.35
C ILE A 638 -28.99 -48.15 31.59
N ILE A 639 -28.24 -47.65 32.58
CA ILE A 639 -28.02 -48.04 33.97
C ILE A 639 -26.81 -49.00 34.22
N PRO A 640 -26.16 -48.94 35.41
CA PRO A 640 -24.81 -48.40 35.55
C PRO A 640 -23.89 -49.39 36.31
N ASN A 641 -22.81 -48.86 36.88
CA ASN A 641 -22.36 -49.10 38.27
C ASN A 641 -20.92 -49.65 38.44
N THR A 642 -20.30 -49.11 39.50
CA THR A 642 -19.33 -49.74 40.42
C THR A 642 -17.92 -50.13 39.95
N GLY A 643 -16.92 -49.49 40.58
CA GLY A 643 -16.16 -50.22 41.62
C GLY A 643 -14.66 -50.44 41.41
N GLN A 644 -13.88 -49.89 42.36
CA GLN A 644 -12.68 -50.46 43.00
C GLN A 644 -11.29 -50.42 42.32
N SER A 645 -10.47 -49.50 42.85
CA SER A 645 -9.20 -49.74 43.56
C SER A 645 -8.51 -51.11 43.40
N GLN A 646 -7.26 -51.09 42.90
CA GLN A 646 -6.17 -51.89 43.46
C GLN A 646 -4.82 -51.15 43.46
N LYS A 647 -4.21 -51.07 44.66
CA LYS A 647 -2.78 -50.85 44.93
C LYS A 647 -1.98 -52.11 44.59
N LYS A 648 -0.77 -51.95 44.02
CA LYS A 648 0.47 -52.77 44.21
C LYS A 648 1.64 -51.90 43.72
N SER A 649 2.50 -51.31 44.55
CA SER A 649 3.58 -51.83 45.41
C SER A 649 4.75 -52.49 44.67
N ASN A 650 5.95 -52.01 45.03
CA ASN A 650 7.29 -52.64 44.96
C ASN A 650 8.05 -52.55 43.62
N ASN A 651 9.37 -52.39 43.56
CA ASN A 651 10.46 -51.94 44.44
C ASN A 651 11.77 -52.18 43.62
N PHE A 652 12.89 -51.54 44.02
CA PHE A 652 14.30 -51.84 43.66
C PHE A 652 14.78 -51.50 42.22
N SER A 653 16.01 -51.02 41.97
CA SER A 653 17.19 -50.82 42.82
C SER A 653 18.11 -49.72 42.27
N ASN A 654 18.71 -48.97 43.20
CA ASN A 654 19.96 -48.23 42.99
C ASN A 654 21.11 -49.13 42.53
N LYS A 655 21.94 -48.62 41.61
CA LYS A 655 23.38 -48.88 41.61
C LYS A 655 24.14 -47.67 41.05
N ASP A 656 24.73 -46.91 41.98
CA ASP A 656 25.88 -46.07 41.72
C ASP A 656 27.10 -46.91 41.31
N LYS A 657 27.91 -46.38 40.38
CA LYS A 657 29.37 -46.41 40.48
C LYS A 657 30.03 -45.40 39.52
N LYS A 658 30.50 -44.30 40.13
CA LYS A 658 31.79 -43.59 39.92
C LYS A 658 32.74 -44.18 38.86
N MET A 659 33.27 -43.35 37.94
CA MET A 659 34.53 -42.57 38.05
C MET A 659 35.23 -42.39 36.68
N LYS A 660 35.74 -41.16 36.45
CA LYS A 660 36.94 -40.76 35.67
C LYS A 660 37.02 -41.16 34.18
N ASN A 661 36.94 -40.20 33.27
CA ASN A 661 38.00 -39.26 32.88
C ASN A 661 37.38 -38.03 32.22
#